data_AF-A0A432H8M3-F1
#
_entry.id   AF-A0A432H8M3-F1
#
_cell.length_a   1.000
_cell.length_b   1.000
_cell.length_c   1.000
_cell.angle_alpha   90.00
_cell.angle_beta   90.00
_cell.angle_gamma   90.00
#
_symmetry.space_group_name_H-M   'P 1'
#
loop_
_entity.id
_entity.type
_entity.pdbx_description
1 polymer ?
#
loop_
_entity_poly.entity_id
_entity_poly.type
_entity_poly.pdbx_seq_one_letter_code
_entity_poly.pdbx_strand_id
1 'polypeptide(L)'
;DNGPLVAGQNDHTANGETYGDELIGTMVYALWRTGSVAGACTGGDCDGNTIHDFTDIAGGALDCDADQDIDSCEITADATLDCDTDGNLDACEVIAGTEFDCDGDLLLDSCEIAAGSLDCNGDLIPDECQTDCNGNSIPDDCDLTNGTSLDCNGNSIPDECDFSSGTSLDCDADGVLDECEITEGSGADCDGDGALDNCEIADGAADCDGNGVPDTCQADCDSDGTADVCAILAGAADCNGNGVPDTCDITGGAPDLNGNGTPDACEPDCNGNSTPDDLDISSGTSVDCNGNTIPDECDITSGFVDCDSDGIPDVCEAADDCDGDGVLNSCEITGGAADCNGNGLPDNCDLAAGGATTDCNGNNLLDSCEITLGFAADCDGDGLLDSCEIAGASSDCNANSVPDECETDTDSDGLIDDCDPDIDGDGILNCCDADDHNDGTVEGTDCDDDGQEDSCQTDTDGDGTIDPCDDDLDGDGFPNVCDIDQTGGTDCDMDGQDDSCQTDTDSDCNNNEVLDACEITNGTATDCDDNGLLDECDLLNGNDTDMNNNDVLDGCECFFINGLTCTRLVDGFAIDLTWGEIADTVLVYRDGELLSTLTGGETSYSDEMAPCSCVIDYSIEKVCSNGVTATSTCTYEWTEPHPHWDFAYTAEPTEDEYQLLQGGAPTSIEVDLCIENLINPNSHCGPALTHAFSMAVSHDPNELTVVDLAVAGEMLTADPDFVSYRLENDSSNNNMGDAGWSLGVIYTLHLPPAMPGSLNTVSFEDKKTVARATYQASCLDWPDGGNASLQFEELWLEDSAEMIDNLVVACGVGYPALVETPSASVVVVKGPAQPLFIRGDCSGQGTNNILEAVLMLNHIFSGTPVSCRDACDVNDDGLLNMVDPVFELMYLMGLGPVPPAPSGVCGADPTEDNLECAISNSGCEDICSFEDCSNGIDDDGDGAVDCDDADCAGTAGCP
;
A
#
# COMPACT_ATOMS: atom_id res chain seq x y z
N ASP A 1 -118.21 -29.63 31.07
CA ASP A 1 -118.59 -29.04 32.36
C ASP A 1 -118.81 -27.53 32.19
N ASN A 2 -119.67 -26.92 33.01
CA ASN A 2 -120.11 -25.50 33.07
C ASN A 2 -121.34 -24.99 32.26
N GLY A 3 -122.52 -25.55 32.56
CA GLY A 3 -123.81 -24.84 32.38
C GLY A 3 -125.01 -25.66 32.87
N PRO A 4 -125.86 -25.15 33.80
CA PRO A 4 -126.88 -25.97 34.44
C PRO A 4 -128.11 -26.22 33.55
N LEU A 5 -128.50 -27.49 33.51
CA LEU A 5 -129.85 -27.95 33.19
C LEU A 5 -130.85 -27.34 34.18
N VAL A 6 -131.68 -26.42 33.70
CA VAL A 6 -133.00 -26.15 34.29
C VAL A 6 -134.05 -26.50 33.26
N ALA A 7 -134.63 -27.69 33.43
CA ALA A 7 -135.91 -28.03 32.82
C ALA A 7 -137.03 -27.42 33.67
N GLY A 8 -137.88 -26.62 33.04
CA GLY A 8 -139.17 -26.23 33.59
C GLY A 8 -139.70 -24.91 33.03
N GLN A 9 -140.61 -24.97 32.08
CA GLN A 9 -142.02 -24.78 32.42
C GLN A 9 -142.95 -25.14 31.25
N ASN A 10 -143.87 -26.05 31.59
CA ASN A 10 -145.24 -26.20 31.12
C ASN A 10 -145.81 -25.05 30.28
N ASP A 11 -146.45 -25.41 29.16
CA ASP A 11 -147.79 -24.89 28.89
C ASP A 11 -148.82 -26.00 29.16
N HIS A 12 -149.85 -25.61 29.89
CA HIS A 12 -151.01 -26.40 30.25
C HIS A 12 -151.96 -26.50 29.05
N THR A 13 -152.98 -27.34 29.21
CA THR A 13 -153.74 -27.87 28.07
C THR A 13 -154.62 -29.05 28.46
N ALA A 14 -155.47 -28.91 29.49
CA ALA A 14 -156.90 -29.07 29.16
C ALA A 14 -157.70 -30.26 29.70
N ASN A 15 -157.18 -31.45 30.01
CA ASN A 15 -158.09 -32.57 30.30
C ASN A 15 -157.36 -33.79 30.85
N GLY A 16 -157.65 -34.14 32.10
CA GLY A 16 -157.22 -35.40 32.66
C GLY A 16 -157.77 -36.57 31.86
N GLU A 17 -156.92 -37.55 31.55
CA GLU A 17 -157.17 -38.97 31.76
C GLU A 17 -155.88 -39.78 31.56
N THR A 18 -155.75 -40.81 32.40
CA THR A 18 -154.73 -41.85 32.42
C THR A 18 -154.89 -42.89 31.30
N TYR A 19 -153.88 -43.77 31.19
CA TYR A 19 -153.75 -45.06 30.46
C TYR A 19 -152.96 -44.99 29.14
N GLY A 20 -151.97 -45.84 28.85
CA GLY A 20 -151.50 -47.09 29.48
C GLY A 20 -150.07 -47.44 29.03
N ASP A 21 -149.63 -48.67 29.32
CA ASP A 21 -148.23 -49.14 29.37
C ASP A 21 -147.40 -49.12 28.05
N GLU A 22 -146.06 -49.30 28.23
CA GLU A 22 -144.96 -49.52 27.25
C GLU A 22 -144.19 -48.24 26.82
N LEU A 23 -142.86 -48.14 26.83
CA LEU A 23 -141.75 -49.07 26.55
C LEU A 23 -140.60 -48.90 27.57
N ILE A 24 -139.99 -49.99 28.01
CA ILE A 24 -138.65 -49.97 28.64
C ILE A 24 -137.63 -50.03 27.52
N GLY A 25 -136.85 -48.97 27.33
CA GLY A 25 -135.72 -48.92 26.41
C GLY A 25 -134.99 -47.59 26.49
N THR A 26 -133.66 -47.65 26.62
CA THR A 26 -132.77 -46.49 26.66
C THR A 26 -132.78 -45.80 25.30
N MET A 27 -133.28 -44.55 25.21
CA MET A 27 -133.13 -43.72 24.01
C MET A 27 -131.83 -42.92 24.12
N VAL A 28 -130.86 -43.24 23.25
CA VAL A 28 -129.67 -42.43 23.01
C VAL A 28 -129.98 -41.53 21.81
N TYR A 29 -129.88 -40.21 21.98
CA TYR A 29 -129.87 -39.28 20.86
C TYR A 29 -128.42 -39.04 20.44
N ALA A 30 -128.05 -39.42 19.22
CA ALA A 30 -126.81 -38.98 18.58
C ALA A 30 -127.12 -37.79 17.66
N LEU A 31 -126.31 -36.74 17.77
CA LEU A 31 -126.36 -35.56 16.92
C LEU A 31 -125.45 -35.84 15.70
N TRP A 32 -126.01 -35.98 14.51
CA TRP A 32 -125.25 -36.25 13.29
C TRP A 32 -124.60 -34.95 12.78
N ARG A 33 -123.28 -34.93 12.56
CA ARG A 33 -122.64 -33.91 11.72
C ARG A 33 -122.88 -34.29 10.26
N THR A 34 -123.57 -33.44 9.50
CA THR A 34 -123.59 -33.56 8.04
C THR A 34 -122.41 -32.81 7.47
N GLY A 35 -121.35 -33.53 7.14
CA GLY A 35 -120.28 -33.00 6.29
C GLY A 35 -118.96 -33.72 6.54
N SER A 36 -118.73 -34.81 5.81
CA SER A 36 -117.64 -34.88 4.82
C SER A 36 -117.48 -36.31 4.29
N VAL A 37 -118.33 -36.75 3.35
CA VAL A 37 -117.91 -37.67 2.27
C VAL A 37 -119.00 -37.75 1.20
N ALA A 38 -118.60 -37.57 -0.06
CA ALA A 38 -119.46 -37.73 -1.23
C ALA A 38 -119.46 -39.21 -1.64
N GLY A 39 -120.42 -39.98 -1.13
CA GLY A 39 -120.64 -41.38 -1.50
C GLY A 39 -121.97 -41.85 -0.90
N ALA A 40 -122.58 -42.93 -1.41
CA ALA A 40 -123.87 -43.41 -0.91
C ALA A 40 -123.75 -44.02 0.50
N CYS A 41 -123.67 -43.18 1.54
CA CYS A 41 -123.62 -43.60 2.93
C CYS A 41 -124.94 -44.24 3.36
N THR A 42 -124.93 -45.55 3.55
CA THR A 42 -125.92 -46.25 4.38
C THR A 42 -125.54 -46.12 5.85
N GLY A 43 -125.55 -44.89 6.37
CA GLY A 43 -125.58 -44.62 7.81
C GLY A 43 -124.42 -45.14 8.66
N GLY A 44 -123.18 -44.65 8.46
CA GLY A 44 -122.06 -44.90 9.38
C GLY A 44 -121.68 -46.38 9.49
N ASP A 45 -121.52 -47.03 8.35
CA ASP A 45 -121.08 -48.41 8.12
C ASP A 45 -120.26 -48.36 6.82
N CYS A 46 -118.98 -48.04 6.93
CA CYS A 46 -118.08 -47.75 5.82
C CYS A 46 -117.53 -49.02 5.16
N ASP A 47 -117.36 -50.11 5.92
CA ASP A 47 -116.89 -51.41 5.43
C ASP A 47 -118.01 -52.27 4.81
N GLY A 48 -119.27 -51.84 4.96
CA GLY A 48 -120.45 -52.46 4.36
C GLY A 48 -120.83 -53.79 5.02
N ASN A 49 -120.36 -54.04 6.24
CA ASN A 49 -120.60 -55.27 6.98
C ASN A 49 -121.97 -55.28 7.71
N THR A 50 -122.72 -54.17 7.68
CA THR A 50 -124.02 -53.91 8.34
C THR A 50 -123.97 -53.60 9.84
N ILE A 51 -122.77 -53.48 10.42
CA ILE A 51 -122.47 -52.95 11.75
C ILE A 51 -122.02 -51.50 11.59
N HIS A 52 -122.29 -50.67 12.59
CA HIS A 52 -121.89 -49.27 12.52
C HIS A 52 -120.42 -49.11 12.92
N ASP A 53 -119.70 -48.19 12.27
CA ASP A 53 -118.26 -47.95 12.45
C ASP A 53 -117.88 -47.76 13.92
N PHE A 54 -118.63 -46.94 14.69
CA PHE A 54 -118.42 -46.78 16.13
C PHE A 54 -118.51 -48.09 16.95
N THR A 55 -119.29 -49.06 16.47
CA THR A 55 -119.47 -50.38 17.09
C THR A 55 -118.34 -51.32 16.69
N ASP A 56 -117.83 -51.21 15.46
CA ASP A 56 -116.64 -51.93 15.01
C ASP A 56 -115.40 -51.43 15.76
N ILE A 57 -115.24 -50.12 15.96
CA ILE A 57 -114.20 -49.49 16.79
C ILE A 57 -114.29 -49.99 18.24
N ALA A 58 -115.49 -49.97 18.84
CA ALA A 58 -115.71 -50.56 20.16
C ALA A 58 -115.47 -52.09 20.20
N GLY A 59 -115.51 -52.74 19.05
CA GLY A 59 -115.22 -54.15 18.81
C GLY A 59 -113.75 -54.46 18.52
N GLY A 60 -112.89 -53.43 18.43
CA GLY A 60 -111.45 -53.56 18.19
C GLY A 60 -110.98 -53.20 16.78
N ALA A 61 -111.82 -52.57 15.94
CA ALA A 61 -111.33 -51.86 14.76
C ALA A 61 -110.47 -50.66 15.18
N LEU A 62 -109.46 -50.33 14.37
CA LEU A 62 -108.53 -49.24 14.63
C LEU A 62 -109.17 -47.90 14.22
N ASP A 63 -109.01 -46.89 15.08
CA ASP A 63 -109.47 -45.49 15.00
C ASP A 63 -108.45 -44.69 15.80
N CYS A 64 -107.30 -44.45 15.17
CA CYS A 64 -106.10 -44.01 15.86
C CYS A 64 -106.07 -42.49 16.11
N ASP A 65 -106.78 -41.70 15.31
CA ASP A 65 -106.95 -40.25 15.49
C ASP A 65 -108.22 -39.89 16.31
N ALA A 66 -109.03 -40.89 16.64
CA ALA A 66 -110.23 -40.84 17.48
C ALA A 66 -111.37 -39.99 16.89
N ASP A 67 -111.47 -39.91 15.56
CA ASP A 67 -112.48 -39.14 14.87
C ASP A 67 -113.81 -39.91 14.64
N GLN A 68 -113.80 -41.23 14.91
CA GLN A 68 -114.87 -42.23 14.80
C GLN A 68 -115.12 -42.79 13.39
N ASP A 69 -114.29 -42.46 12.42
CA ASP A 69 -114.15 -43.23 11.19
C ASP A 69 -113.10 -44.35 11.43
N ILE A 70 -113.22 -45.48 10.72
CA ILE A 70 -112.26 -46.59 10.88
C ILE A 70 -111.07 -46.30 9.97
N ASP A 71 -109.84 -46.43 10.47
CA ASP A 71 -108.61 -46.15 9.70
C ASP A 71 -108.63 -46.81 8.30
N SER A 72 -109.01 -48.09 8.23
CA SER A 72 -109.08 -48.84 6.97
C SER A 72 -110.06 -48.26 5.93
N CYS A 73 -111.10 -47.55 6.39
CA CYS A 73 -112.05 -46.87 5.52
C CYS A 73 -111.54 -45.51 5.06
N GLU A 74 -110.77 -44.82 5.90
CA GLU A 74 -110.10 -43.57 5.53
C GLU A 74 -109.04 -43.81 4.47
N ILE A 75 -108.20 -44.84 4.66
CA ILE A 75 -107.22 -45.30 3.67
C ILE A 75 -107.91 -45.72 2.35
N THR A 76 -109.07 -46.37 2.44
CA THR A 76 -109.84 -46.74 1.24
C THR A 76 -110.45 -45.51 0.53
N ALA A 77 -110.80 -44.47 1.28
CA ALA A 77 -111.37 -43.23 0.75
C ALA A 77 -110.30 -42.33 0.13
N ASP A 78 -109.12 -42.27 0.74
CA ASP A 78 -107.94 -41.59 0.25
C ASP A 78 -106.68 -42.41 0.54
N ALA A 79 -106.17 -43.06 -0.50
CA ALA A 79 -104.98 -43.91 -0.39
C ALA A 79 -103.69 -43.10 -0.20
N THR A 80 -103.74 -41.76 -0.19
CA THR A 80 -102.57 -40.94 0.15
C THR A 80 -102.37 -40.72 1.65
N LEU A 81 -103.28 -41.23 2.48
CA LEU A 81 -103.18 -41.18 3.95
C LEU A 81 -102.43 -42.40 4.54
N ASP A 82 -102.00 -43.32 3.69
CA ASP A 82 -101.19 -44.53 3.96
C ASP A 82 -100.18 -44.63 2.80
N CYS A 83 -99.20 -43.74 2.83
CA CYS A 83 -98.28 -43.53 1.72
C CYS A 83 -97.26 -44.67 1.57
N ASP A 84 -96.90 -45.33 2.66
CA ASP A 84 -96.00 -46.49 2.68
C ASP A 84 -96.73 -47.83 2.41
N THR A 85 -98.07 -47.79 2.40
CA THR A 85 -98.99 -48.89 2.08
C THR A 85 -98.95 -50.06 3.07
N ASP A 86 -98.58 -49.79 4.32
CA ASP A 86 -98.49 -50.78 5.38
C ASP A 86 -99.86 -51.12 6.01
N GLY A 87 -100.86 -50.26 5.76
CA GLY A 87 -102.24 -50.40 6.22
C GLY A 87 -102.58 -49.64 7.50
N ASN A 88 -101.67 -48.82 8.02
CA ASN A 88 -101.90 -47.81 9.06
C ASN A 88 -102.03 -46.41 8.42
N LEU A 89 -102.60 -45.46 9.15
CA LEU A 89 -102.60 -44.05 8.72
C LEU A 89 -101.28 -43.40 9.10
N ASP A 90 -100.64 -42.70 8.15
CA ASP A 90 -99.37 -42.00 8.33
C ASP A 90 -99.40 -41.09 9.58
N ALA A 91 -100.46 -40.29 9.72
CA ALA A 91 -100.66 -39.39 10.86
C ALA A 91 -100.69 -40.12 12.21
N CYS A 92 -101.13 -41.37 12.24
CA CYS A 92 -101.16 -42.17 13.44
C CYS A 92 -99.82 -42.81 13.77
N GLU A 93 -99.00 -43.05 12.77
CA GLU A 93 -97.62 -43.54 12.93
C GLU A 93 -96.72 -42.44 13.47
N VAL A 94 -96.92 -41.19 13.01
CA VAL A 94 -96.32 -39.99 13.60
C VAL A 94 -96.73 -39.83 15.07
N ILE A 95 -98.04 -39.92 15.37
CA ILE A 95 -98.55 -39.79 16.75
C ILE A 95 -98.03 -40.92 17.66
N ALA A 96 -97.89 -42.14 17.12
CA ALA A 96 -97.34 -43.28 17.84
C ALA A 96 -95.81 -43.21 18.01
N GLY A 97 -95.13 -42.33 17.26
CA GLY A 97 -93.67 -42.22 17.20
C GLY A 97 -93.01 -43.46 16.62
N THR A 98 -93.71 -44.17 15.73
CA THR A 98 -93.19 -45.36 15.05
C THR A 98 -92.40 -45.02 13.79
N GLU A 99 -92.62 -43.83 13.24
CA GLU A 99 -91.95 -43.25 12.07
C GLU A 99 -91.63 -41.76 12.35
N PHE A 100 -90.77 -41.14 11.53
CA PHE A 100 -90.27 -39.77 11.71
C PHE A 100 -91.03 -38.74 10.82
N ASP A 101 -91.24 -37.55 11.38
CA ASP A 101 -91.84 -36.35 10.76
C ASP A 101 -91.05 -35.16 11.29
N CYS A 102 -90.04 -34.75 10.53
CA CYS A 102 -89.04 -33.78 10.96
C CYS A 102 -89.52 -32.33 10.86
N ASP A 103 -90.42 -32.03 9.91
CA ASP A 103 -90.93 -30.68 9.65
C ASP A 103 -92.27 -30.41 10.37
N GLY A 104 -92.93 -31.45 10.87
CA GLY A 104 -94.13 -31.44 11.68
C GLY A 104 -95.43 -31.31 10.88
N ASP A 105 -95.43 -31.69 9.60
CA ASP A 105 -96.58 -31.57 8.71
C ASP A 105 -97.55 -32.79 8.72
N LEU A 106 -97.18 -33.84 9.48
CA LEU A 106 -97.89 -35.11 9.66
C LEU A 106 -97.84 -36.06 8.45
N LEU A 107 -97.00 -35.77 7.45
CA LEU A 107 -96.53 -36.75 6.48
C LEU A 107 -95.27 -37.45 7.03
N LEU A 108 -95.03 -38.70 6.67
CA LEU A 108 -93.78 -39.37 7.02
C LEU A 108 -92.62 -38.82 6.17
N ASP A 109 -91.46 -38.60 6.78
CA ASP A 109 -90.20 -38.21 6.11
C ASP A 109 -89.93 -39.10 4.87
N SER A 110 -90.13 -40.40 5.02
CA SER A 110 -89.96 -41.40 3.96
C SER A 110 -90.91 -41.19 2.76
N CYS A 111 -92.09 -40.63 3.01
CA CYS A 111 -93.09 -40.31 2.00
C CYS A 111 -92.84 -38.96 1.33
N GLU A 112 -92.26 -38.00 2.04
CA GLU A 112 -91.78 -36.75 1.45
C GLU A 112 -90.65 -37.03 0.46
N ILE A 113 -89.71 -37.89 0.83
CA ILE A 113 -88.64 -38.36 -0.05
C ILE A 113 -89.23 -39.07 -1.27
N ALA A 114 -90.22 -39.95 -1.08
CA ALA A 114 -90.93 -40.60 -2.19
C ALA A 114 -91.71 -39.60 -3.08
N ALA A 115 -92.17 -38.49 -2.51
CA ALA A 115 -92.85 -37.40 -3.21
C ALA A 115 -91.89 -36.41 -3.90
N GLY A 116 -90.58 -36.55 -3.67
CA GLY A 116 -89.52 -35.81 -4.37
C GLY A 116 -88.68 -34.88 -3.49
N SER A 117 -88.78 -34.98 -2.17
CA SER A 117 -87.79 -34.38 -1.27
C SER A 117 -86.42 -35.01 -1.48
N LEU A 118 -85.35 -34.22 -1.26
CA LEU A 118 -83.98 -34.67 -1.45
C LEU A 118 -83.50 -35.34 -0.16
N ASP A 119 -82.79 -36.46 -0.31
CA ASP A 119 -82.14 -37.23 0.75
C ASP A 119 -80.80 -37.69 0.17
N CYS A 120 -79.78 -36.85 0.33
CA CYS A 120 -78.48 -37.06 -0.30
C CYS A 120 -77.60 -38.08 0.42
N ASN A 121 -77.78 -38.27 1.74
CA ASN A 121 -77.02 -39.23 2.54
C ASN A 121 -77.74 -40.59 2.69
N GLY A 122 -79.02 -40.69 2.29
CA GLY A 122 -79.81 -41.91 2.25
C GLY A 122 -80.29 -42.38 3.63
N ASP A 123 -80.39 -41.47 4.59
CA ASP A 123 -80.76 -41.77 5.97
C ASP A 123 -82.27 -41.78 6.23
N LEU A 124 -83.07 -41.52 5.19
CA LEU A 124 -84.53 -41.43 5.21
C LEU A 124 -85.08 -40.20 5.94
N ILE A 125 -84.26 -39.16 6.13
CA ILE A 125 -84.66 -37.84 6.62
C ILE A 125 -84.43 -36.81 5.51
N PRO A 126 -85.42 -35.98 5.14
CA PRO A 126 -85.24 -34.90 4.17
C PRO A 126 -84.06 -33.98 4.48
N ASP A 127 -83.32 -33.59 3.45
CA ASP A 127 -82.15 -32.71 3.55
C ASP A 127 -82.45 -31.41 4.32
N GLU A 128 -83.64 -30.81 4.12
CA GLU A 128 -84.04 -29.56 4.77
C GLU A 128 -84.24 -29.65 6.29
N CYS A 129 -84.27 -30.88 6.83
CA CYS A 129 -84.35 -31.16 8.26
C CYS A 129 -83.00 -31.52 8.89
N GLN A 130 -81.93 -31.55 8.11
CA GLN A 130 -80.59 -31.88 8.57
C GLN A 130 -79.78 -30.62 8.90
N THR A 131 -78.62 -30.79 9.53
CA THR A 131 -77.76 -29.66 9.94
C THR A 131 -77.06 -29.09 8.71
N ASP A 132 -77.16 -27.77 8.53
CA ASP A 132 -76.54 -26.99 7.44
C ASP A 132 -75.90 -25.74 8.07
N CYS A 133 -74.61 -25.81 8.35
CA CYS A 133 -73.88 -24.77 9.04
C CYS A 133 -73.48 -23.59 8.13
N ASN A 134 -73.25 -23.84 6.84
CA ASN A 134 -72.87 -22.83 5.85
C ASN A 134 -74.10 -22.10 5.24
N GLY A 135 -75.31 -22.62 5.46
CA GLY A 135 -76.59 -22.07 5.04
C GLY A 135 -76.86 -22.18 3.55
N ASN A 136 -76.23 -23.13 2.85
CA ASN A 136 -76.34 -23.31 1.39
C ASN A 136 -77.54 -24.19 0.98
N SER A 137 -78.31 -24.69 1.95
CA SER A 137 -79.45 -25.61 1.79
C SER A 137 -79.07 -27.03 1.35
N ILE A 138 -77.83 -27.44 1.60
CA ILE A 138 -77.32 -28.81 1.50
C ILE A 138 -76.81 -29.17 2.90
N PRO A 139 -77.15 -30.35 3.45
CA PRO A 139 -76.66 -30.75 4.77
C PRO A 139 -75.14 -30.94 4.81
N ASP A 140 -74.54 -30.71 5.96
CA ASP A 140 -73.10 -30.83 6.19
C ASP A 140 -72.54 -32.20 5.73
N ASP A 141 -73.19 -33.30 6.12
CA ASP A 141 -72.82 -34.67 5.73
C ASP A 141 -72.83 -34.87 4.20
N CYS A 142 -73.73 -34.17 3.52
CA CYS A 142 -73.84 -34.21 2.06
C CYS A 142 -72.85 -33.29 1.38
N ASP A 143 -72.49 -32.17 1.99
CA ASP A 143 -71.43 -31.31 1.51
C ASP A 143 -70.07 -32.04 1.56
N LEU A 144 -69.82 -32.79 2.62
CA LEU A 144 -68.64 -33.65 2.75
C LEU A 144 -68.67 -34.82 1.76
N THR A 145 -69.80 -35.51 1.63
CA THR A 145 -69.92 -36.67 0.73
C THR A 145 -69.81 -36.27 -0.75
N ASN A 146 -70.33 -35.10 -1.13
CA ASN A 146 -70.25 -34.58 -2.49
C ASN A 146 -68.93 -33.83 -2.79
N GLY A 147 -68.11 -33.58 -1.77
CA GLY A 147 -66.86 -32.83 -1.87
C GLY A 147 -67.07 -31.35 -2.20
N THR A 148 -68.23 -30.80 -1.83
CA THR A 148 -68.52 -29.36 -1.92
C THR A 148 -67.96 -28.58 -0.74
N SER A 149 -67.74 -29.24 0.40
CA SER A 149 -66.96 -28.73 1.53
C SER A 149 -65.85 -29.72 1.93
N LEU A 150 -64.79 -29.20 2.55
CA LEU A 150 -63.63 -29.95 3.04
C LEU A 150 -63.81 -30.27 4.54
N ASP A 151 -63.23 -31.39 4.99
CA ASP A 151 -63.13 -31.81 6.40
C ASP A 151 -61.74 -32.42 6.58
N CYS A 152 -60.77 -31.56 6.85
CA CYS A 152 -59.37 -31.96 6.89
C CYS A 152 -59.02 -32.75 8.17
N ASN A 153 -59.69 -32.42 9.29
CA ASN A 153 -59.43 -33.00 10.61
C ASN A 153 -60.23 -34.31 10.83
N GLY A 154 -61.14 -34.63 9.91
CA GLY A 154 -61.94 -35.86 9.89
C GLY A 154 -62.97 -35.92 11.01
N ASN A 155 -63.39 -34.78 11.56
CA ASN A 155 -64.34 -34.70 12.66
C ASN A 155 -65.81 -34.75 12.21
N SER A 156 -66.05 -34.85 10.89
CA SER A 156 -67.38 -34.85 10.23
C SER A 156 -68.13 -33.53 10.33
N ILE A 157 -67.42 -32.42 10.52
CA ILE A 157 -67.90 -31.05 10.43
C ILE A 157 -67.10 -30.38 9.31
N PRO A 158 -67.74 -29.67 8.36
CA PRO A 158 -67.01 -28.92 7.34
C PRO A 158 -66.05 -27.88 7.93
N ASP A 159 -64.86 -27.71 7.33
CA ASP A 159 -63.82 -26.79 7.79
C ASP A 159 -64.34 -25.35 7.94
N GLU A 160 -65.16 -24.89 6.98
CA GLU A 160 -65.82 -23.56 7.01
C GLU A 160 -66.72 -23.35 8.24
N CYS A 161 -67.17 -24.45 8.84
CA CYS A 161 -68.00 -24.44 10.03
C CYS A 161 -67.16 -24.52 11.31
N ASP A 162 -66.02 -25.21 11.28
CA ASP A 162 -65.00 -25.17 12.34
C ASP A 162 -64.41 -23.76 12.53
N PHE A 163 -64.25 -23.00 11.44
CA PHE A 163 -63.94 -21.56 11.50
C PHE A 163 -65.02 -20.75 12.26
N SER A 164 -66.29 -21.04 11.99
CA SER A 164 -67.42 -20.26 12.51
C SER A 164 -67.72 -20.52 13.99
N SER A 165 -67.43 -21.75 14.45
CA SER A 165 -67.58 -22.19 15.84
C SER A 165 -66.39 -21.78 16.72
N GLY A 166 -65.23 -21.48 16.12
CA GLY A 166 -63.97 -21.18 16.81
C GLY A 166 -63.41 -22.39 17.55
N THR A 167 -63.70 -23.59 17.06
CA THR A 167 -63.21 -24.87 17.63
C THR A 167 -61.83 -25.24 17.14
N SER A 168 -61.41 -24.72 15.97
CA SER A 168 -60.10 -24.92 15.36
C SER A 168 -59.34 -23.58 15.23
N LEU A 169 -58.01 -23.66 15.20
CA LEU A 169 -57.09 -22.52 15.13
C LEU A 169 -56.68 -22.25 13.67
N ASP A 170 -56.52 -20.98 13.35
CA ASP A 170 -55.96 -20.43 12.09
C ASP A 170 -55.10 -19.24 12.55
N CYS A 171 -53.86 -19.55 12.90
CA CYS A 171 -52.99 -18.62 13.61
C CYS A 171 -52.32 -17.60 12.70
N ASP A 172 -52.11 -17.94 11.43
CA ASP A 172 -51.55 -17.03 10.41
C ASP A 172 -52.61 -16.30 9.57
N ALA A 173 -53.89 -16.63 9.77
CA ALA A 173 -55.06 -16.01 9.19
C ALA A 173 -55.13 -16.13 7.66
N ASP A 174 -54.59 -17.22 7.10
CA ASP A 174 -54.58 -17.48 5.66
C ASP A 174 -55.90 -18.09 5.13
N GLY A 175 -56.76 -18.55 6.05
CA GLY A 175 -58.07 -19.13 5.75
C GLY A 175 -58.07 -20.65 5.58
N VAL A 176 -56.97 -21.33 5.90
CA VAL A 176 -56.85 -22.77 6.15
C VAL A 176 -56.67 -22.97 7.67
N LEU A 177 -57.15 -24.07 8.23
CA LEU A 177 -56.95 -24.35 9.66
C LEU A 177 -55.57 -24.96 9.87
N ASP A 178 -54.88 -24.59 10.97
CA ASP A 178 -53.52 -25.07 11.28
C ASP A 178 -53.45 -26.61 11.21
N GLU A 179 -54.46 -27.31 11.74
CA GLU A 179 -54.54 -28.77 11.72
C GLU A 179 -54.70 -29.36 10.31
N CYS A 180 -55.33 -28.63 9.39
CA CYS A 180 -55.37 -28.99 7.98
C CYS A 180 -53.98 -28.86 7.36
N GLU A 181 -53.28 -27.77 7.67
CA GLU A 181 -51.96 -27.49 7.09
C GLU A 181 -50.91 -28.50 7.52
N ILE A 182 -50.95 -28.92 8.79
CA ILE A 182 -50.10 -29.98 9.33
C ILE A 182 -50.45 -31.33 8.68
N THR A 183 -51.74 -31.62 8.50
CA THR A 183 -52.21 -32.90 7.92
C THR A 183 -51.89 -33.01 6.43
N GLU A 184 -52.00 -31.90 5.69
CA GLU A 184 -51.69 -31.81 4.25
C GLU A 184 -50.20 -31.60 3.98
N GLY A 185 -49.41 -31.26 5.02
CA GLY A 185 -47.98 -30.99 4.93
C GLY A 185 -47.64 -29.65 4.28
N SER A 186 -48.60 -28.72 4.23
CA SER A 186 -48.38 -27.33 3.81
C SER A 186 -47.87 -26.45 4.95
N GLY A 187 -48.19 -26.81 6.20
CA GLY A 187 -47.71 -26.16 7.42
C GLY A 187 -46.59 -26.98 8.07
N ALA A 188 -45.54 -26.29 8.52
CA ALA A 188 -44.44 -26.90 9.27
C ALA A 188 -44.78 -26.93 10.77
N ASP A 189 -44.66 -28.10 11.37
CA ASP A 189 -44.78 -28.36 12.82
C ASP A 189 -43.65 -29.33 13.17
N CYS A 190 -42.50 -28.76 13.50
CA CYS A 190 -41.26 -29.49 13.64
C CYS A 190 -41.17 -30.31 14.94
N ASP A 191 -41.84 -29.87 16.02
CA ASP A 191 -41.83 -30.54 17.32
C ASP A 191 -43.05 -31.45 17.56
N GLY A 192 -44.07 -31.33 16.69
CA GLY A 192 -45.26 -32.16 16.66
C GLY A 192 -46.27 -31.79 17.74
N ASP A 193 -46.25 -30.56 18.25
CA ASP A 193 -47.15 -30.11 19.32
C ASP A 193 -48.53 -29.63 18.82
N GLY A 194 -48.67 -29.47 17.50
CA GLY A 194 -49.90 -29.06 16.82
C GLY A 194 -50.04 -27.56 16.60
N ALA A 195 -49.04 -26.75 16.94
CA ALA A 195 -48.89 -25.38 16.47
C ALA A 195 -47.95 -25.32 15.26
N LEU A 196 -48.19 -24.39 14.34
CA LEU A 196 -47.27 -24.17 13.24
C LEU A 196 -46.03 -23.39 13.69
N ASP A 197 -44.87 -23.77 13.16
CA ASP A 197 -43.56 -23.16 13.42
C ASP A 197 -43.61 -21.61 13.32
N ASN A 198 -44.27 -21.08 12.28
CA ASN A 198 -44.44 -19.64 12.07
C ASN A 198 -45.27 -18.95 13.18
N CYS A 199 -46.23 -19.67 13.75
CA CYS A 199 -47.10 -19.18 14.81
C CYS A 199 -46.42 -19.25 16.17
N GLU A 200 -45.60 -20.27 16.40
CA GLU A 200 -44.73 -20.34 17.57
C GLU A 200 -43.75 -19.16 17.60
N ILE A 201 -43.15 -18.83 16.46
CA ILE A 201 -42.27 -17.66 16.31
C ILE A 201 -43.05 -16.37 16.57
N ALA A 202 -44.26 -16.24 16.03
CA ALA A 202 -45.12 -15.07 16.29
C ALA A 202 -45.50 -14.93 17.78
N ASP A 203 -45.62 -16.05 18.51
CA ASP A 203 -45.87 -16.11 19.95
C ASP A 203 -44.58 -16.01 20.82
N GLY A 204 -43.41 -15.87 20.18
CA GLY A 204 -42.15 -15.52 20.82
C GLY A 204 -41.15 -16.67 20.96
N ALA A 205 -41.29 -17.76 20.19
CA ALA A 205 -40.20 -18.70 19.98
C ALA A 205 -39.01 -17.99 19.31
N ALA A 206 -37.80 -18.43 19.63
CA ALA A 206 -36.59 -17.86 19.06
C ALA A 206 -36.35 -18.47 17.67
N ASP A 207 -36.00 -17.61 16.70
CA ASP A 207 -35.60 -17.96 15.33
C ASP A 207 -34.44 -17.02 14.99
N CYS A 208 -33.22 -17.47 15.27
CA CYS A 208 -32.03 -16.62 15.21
C CYS A 208 -31.58 -16.31 13.76
N ASP A 209 -31.85 -17.22 12.82
CA ASP A 209 -31.44 -17.12 11.42
C ASP A 209 -32.58 -16.65 10.50
N GLY A 210 -33.80 -16.52 11.04
CA GLY A 210 -34.95 -15.94 10.36
C GLY A 210 -35.49 -16.86 9.26
N ASN A 211 -35.23 -18.16 9.35
CA ASN A 211 -35.60 -19.13 8.32
C ASN A 211 -37.05 -19.63 8.45
N GLY A 212 -37.77 -19.22 9.52
CA GLY A 212 -39.15 -19.60 9.78
C GLY A 212 -39.32 -20.93 10.53
N VAL A 213 -38.25 -21.51 11.06
CA VAL A 213 -38.24 -22.70 11.91
C VAL A 213 -37.65 -22.34 13.29
N PRO A 214 -38.38 -22.58 14.40
CA PRO A 214 -37.89 -22.30 15.75
C PRO A 214 -36.53 -22.95 16.06
N ASP A 215 -35.67 -22.24 16.80
CA ASP A 215 -34.33 -22.70 17.21
C ASP A 215 -34.37 -24.08 17.89
N THR A 216 -35.44 -24.38 18.63
CA THR A 216 -35.65 -25.67 19.33
C THR A 216 -35.80 -26.87 18.40
N CYS A 217 -36.11 -26.61 17.13
CA CYS A 217 -36.25 -27.62 16.08
C CYS A 217 -35.07 -27.69 15.13
N GLN A 218 -34.11 -26.79 15.30
CA GLN A 218 -32.87 -26.80 14.55
C GLN A 218 -31.86 -27.75 15.20
N ALA A 219 -30.81 -28.11 14.47
CA ALA A 219 -29.77 -28.98 14.99
C ALA A 219 -29.04 -28.30 16.16
N ASP A 220 -28.84 -29.04 17.24
CA ASP A 220 -28.05 -28.63 18.42
C ASP A 220 -27.16 -29.83 18.79
N CYS A 221 -25.95 -29.82 18.26
CA CYS A 221 -25.00 -30.93 18.33
C CYS A 221 -24.47 -31.19 19.74
N ASP A 222 -24.36 -30.16 20.59
CA ASP A 222 -23.85 -30.26 21.96
C ASP A 222 -24.94 -30.22 23.04
N SER A 223 -26.20 -30.02 22.62
CA SER A 223 -27.39 -29.99 23.45
C SER A 223 -27.35 -28.91 24.53
N ASP A 224 -26.72 -27.77 24.25
CA ASP A 224 -26.64 -26.65 25.18
C ASP A 224 -27.89 -25.75 25.18
N GLY A 225 -28.79 -25.96 24.23
CA GLY A 225 -30.03 -25.20 24.04
C GLY A 225 -29.90 -24.07 23.04
N THR A 226 -28.76 -23.93 22.36
CA THR A 226 -28.51 -23.02 21.24
C THR A 226 -28.39 -23.86 19.98
N ALA A 227 -29.15 -23.55 18.93
CA ALA A 227 -28.96 -24.26 17.66
C ALA A 227 -27.59 -23.96 17.06
N ASP A 228 -27.05 -24.92 16.31
CA ASP A 228 -25.74 -24.87 15.64
C ASP A 228 -25.60 -23.59 14.80
N VAL A 229 -26.63 -23.28 14.01
CA VAL A 229 -26.70 -22.07 13.17
C VAL A 229 -26.68 -20.80 14.02
N CYS A 230 -27.35 -20.79 15.18
CA CYS A 230 -27.33 -19.67 16.11
C CYS A 230 -25.97 -19.49 16.79
N ALA A 231 -25.28 -20.59 17.10
CA ALA A 231 -23.94 -20.54 17.64
C ALA A 231 -22.97 -19.90 16.62
N ILE A 232 -23.09 -20.24 15.34
CA ILE A 232 -22.29 -19.66 14.25
C ILE A 232 -22.60 -18.17 14.07
N LEU A 233 -23.87 -17.77 14.03
CA LEU A 233 -24.30 -16.36 14.01
C LEU A 233 -23.78 -15.55 15.22
N ALA A 234 -23.62 -16.20 16.37
CA ALA A 234 -23.05 -15.62 17.58
C ALA A 234 -21.50 -15.62 17.60
N GLY A 235 -20.85 -16.10 16.53
CA GLY A 235 -19.40 -16.10 16.34
C GLY A 235 -18.69 -17.42 16.63
N ALA A 236 -19.40 -18.56 16.69
CA ALA A 236 -18.76 -19.87 16.67
C ALA A 236 -18.13 -20.12 15.30
N ALA A 237 -16.93 -20.71 15.29
CA ALA A 237 -16.22 -21.04 14.06
C ALA A 237 -16.89 -22.24 13.36
N ASP A 238 -17.07 -22.12 12.05
CA ASP A 238 -17.49 -23.19 11.12
C ASP A 238 -16.61 -23.07 9.88
N CYS A 239 -15.42 -23.64 9.97
CA CYS A 239 -14.38 -23.47 8.96
C CYS A 239 -14.69 -24.18 7.63
N ASN A 240 -15.46 -25.27 7.67
CA ASN A 240 -15.80 -26.05 6.48
C ASN A 240 -17.15 -25.64 5.86
N GLY A 241 -17.86 -24.71 6.48
CA GLY A 241 -19.12 -24.14 6.02
C GLY A 241 -20.26 -25.16 5.95
N ASN A 242 -20.21 -26.21 6.77
CA ASN A 242 -21.20 -27.28 6.73
C ASN A 242 -22.44 -26.99 7.61
N GLY A 243 -22.44 -25.87 8.34
CA GLY A 243 -23.52 -25.45 9.24
C GLY A 243 -23.45 -26.07 10.65
N VAL A 244 -22.33 -26.69 11.02
CA VAL A 244 -22.05 -27.26 12.34
C VAL A 244 -20.78 -26.60 12.88
N PRO A 245 -20.80 -26.07 14.13
CA PRO A 245 -19.59 -25.50 14.72
C PRO A 245 -18.41 -26.48 14.78
N ASP A 246 -17.20 -25.95 14.63
CA ASP A 246 -15.92 -26.68 14.68
C ASP A 246 -15.79 -27.57 15.93
N THR A 247 -16.25 -27.06 17.08
CA THR A 247 -16.28 -27.79 18.36
C THR A 247 -17.12 -29.07 18.29
N CYS A 248 -18.18 -29.04 17.51
CA CYS A 248 -19.07 -30.16 17.28
C CYS A 248 -18.54 -31.11 16.21
N ASP A 249 -17.87 -30.60 15.17
CA ASP A 249 -17.17 -31.45 14.20
C ASP A 249 -16.07 -32.29 14.86
N ILE A 250 -15.27 -31.67 15.74
CA ILE A 250 -14.22 -32.36 16.52
C ILE A 250 -14.85 -33.42 17.43
N THR A 251 -15.95 -33.07 18.12
CA THR A 251 -16.69 -34.03 18.97
C THR A 251 -17.33 -35.15 18.14
N GLY A 252 -17.72 -34.85 16.90
CA GLY A 252 -18.24 -35.77 15.88
C GLY A 252 -17.18 -36.69 15.27
N GLY A 253 -15.90 -36.47 15.56
CA GLY A 253 -14.78 -37.30 15.15
C GLY A 253 -13.87 -36.70 14.09
N ALA A 254 -13.99 -35.41 13.79
CA ALA A 254 -12.98 -34.69 13.03
C ALA A 254 -11.65 -34.69 13.80
N PRO A 255 -10.51 -35.00 13.13
CA PRO A 255 -9.20 -34.90 13.74
C PRO A 255 -8.90 -33.45 14.17
N ASP A 256 -8.35 -33.28 15.37
CA ASP A 256 -7.74 -32.06 15.90
C ASP A 256 -6.50 -32.51 16.67
N LEU A 257 -5.40 -32.69 15.95
CA LEU A 257 -4.17 -33.28 16.48
C LEU A 257 -3.37 -32.29 17.33
N ASN A 258 -3.45 -30.99 17.01
CA ASN A 258 -2.74 -29.92 17.71
C ASN A 258 -3.52 -29.37 18.93
N GLY A 259 -4.83 -29.66 19.03
CA GLY A 259 -5.70 -29.30 20.13
C GLY A 259 -6.10 -27.82 20.16
N ASN A 260 -6.05 -27.12 19.02
CA ASN A 260 -6.31 -25.69 18.93
C ASN A 260 -7.81 -25.34 18.83
N GLY A 261 -8.68 -26.35 18.69
CA GLY A 261 -10.13 -26.17 18.59
C GLY A 261 -10.66 -25.98 17.17
N THR A 262 -9.81 -26.16 16.15
CA THR A 262 -10.15 -26.18 14.73
C THR A 262 -9.90 -27.60 14.19
N PRO A 263 -10.79 -28.18 13.38
CA PRO A 263 -10.51 -29.45 12.71
C PRO A 263 -9.25 -29.36 11.82
N ASP A 264 -8.37 -30.36 11.86
CA ASP A 264 -7.14 -30.42 11.04
C ASP A 264 -7.44 -30.23 9.53
N ALA A 265 -8.61 -30.67 9.06
CA ALA A 265 -9.02 -30.55 7.65
C ALA A 265 -9.38 -29.10 7.21
N CYS A 266 -9.51 -28.20 8.17
CA CYS A 266 -9.76 -26.78 7.96
C CYS A 266 -8.53 -25.92 8.16
N GLU A 267 -7.44 -26.53 8.61
CA GLU A 267 -6.17 -25.85 8.72
C GLU A 267 -5.47 -25.88 7.35
N PRO A 268 -4.59 -24.91 7.07
CA PRO A 268 -3.76 -24.94 5.88
C PRO A 268 -2.99 -26.26 5.77
N ASP A 269 -3.13 -26.93 4.62
CA ASP A 269 -2.41 -28.15 4.23
C ASP A 269 -2.02 -27.98 2.76
N CYS A 270 -0.93 -27.26 2.55
CA CYS A 270 -0.51 -26.83 1.23
C CYS A 270 0.06 -27.98 0.39
N ASN A 271 0.64 -29.01 1.02
CA ASN A 271 1.18 -30.20 0.33
C ASN A 271 0.12 -31.30 0.11
N GLY A 272 -1.09 -31.12 0.68
CA GLY A 272 -2.26 -31.98 0.50
C GLY A 272 -2.09 -33.38 1.11
N ASN A 273 -1.23 -33.52 2.13
CA ASN A 273 -0.92 -34.80 2.74
C ASN A 273 -1.87 -35.18 3.89
N SER A 274 -2.87 -34.33 4.17
CA SER A 274 -3.85 -34.43 5.26
C SER A 274 -3.27 -34.25 6.66
N THR A 275 -2.13 -33.61 6.78
CA THR A 275 -1.60 -33.05 8.03
C THR A 275 -1.42 -31.54 7.87
N PRO A 276 -1.90 -30.72 8.81
CA PRO A 276 -1.73 -29.27 8.74
C PRO A 276 -0.27 -28.84 8.70
N ASP A 277 -0.01 -27.72 8.05
CA ASP A 277 1.30 -27.09 7.87
C ASP A 277 2.07 -26.95 9.20
N ASP A 278 1.42 -26.43 10.25
CA ASP A 278 1.95 -26.31 11.61
C ASP A 278 2.39 -27.66 12.21
N LEU A 279 1.66 -28.74 11.89
CA LEU A 279 1.97 -30.08 12.35
C LEU A 279 3.11 -30.71 11.54
N ASP A 280 3.18 -30.39 10.25
CA ASP A 280 4.26 -30.81 9.36
C ASP A 280 5.61 -30.22 9.82
N ILE A 281 5.62 -28.94 10.16
CA ILE A 281 6.80 -28.23 10.68
C ILE A 281 7.18 -28.77 12.08
N SER A 282 6.21 -28.87 13.00
CA SER A 282 6.49 -29.28 14.39
C SER A 282 6.87 -30.76 14.52
N SER A 283 6.41 -31.62 13.60
CA SER A 283 6.79 -33.03 13.54
C SER A 283 8.08 -33.28 12.75
N GLY A 284 8.58 -32.26 12.05
CA GLY A 284 9.80 -32.29 11.24
C GLY A 284 9.66 -33.08 9.94
N THR A 285 8.43 -33.22 9.45
CA THR A 285 8.14 -33.80 8.13
C THR A 285 8.33 -32.78 7.02
N SER A 286 8.10 -31.49 7.31
CA SER A 286 8.45 -30.37 6.44
C SER A 286 9.37 -29.37 7.15
N VAL A 287 10.11 -28.60 6.36
CA VAL A 287 11.05 -27.56 6.83
C VAL A 287 10.36 -26.20 6.67
N ASP A 288 10.59 -25.31 7.63
CA ASP A 288 10.20 -23.89 7.61
C ASP A 288 11.45 -23.11 7.98
N CYS A 289 12.17 -22.65 6.97
CA CYS A 289 13.47 -21.99 7.14
C CYS A 289 13.35 -20.51 7.48
N ASN A 290 12.31 -19.82 7.00
CA ASN A 290 12.09 -18.39 7.24
C ASN A 290 11.27 -18.12 8.53
N GLY A 291 10.68 -19.15 9.13
CA GLY A 291 9.93 -19.10 10.38
C GLY A 291 8.56 -18.46 10.24
N ASN A 292 8.00 -18.42 9.02
CA ASN A 292 6.70 -17.81 8.73
C ASN A 292 5.52 -18.76 8.99
N THR A 293 5.76 -19.97 9.51
CA THR A 293 4.75 -21.02 9.78
C THR A 293 4.17 -21.70 8.54
N ILE A 294 4.72 -21.44 7.36
CA ILE A 294 4.40 -22.09 6.10
C ILE A 294 5.59 -22.98 5.71
N PRO A 295 5.37 -24.24 5.31
CA PRO A 295 6.44 -25.10 4.81
C PRO A 295 7.12 -24.52 3.56
N ASP A 296 8.44 -24.72 3.45
CA ASP A 296 9.28 -24.26 2.34
C ASP A 296 8.70 -24.65 0.95
N GLU A 297 8.21 -25.88 0.81
CA GLU A 297 7.59 -26.40 -0.42
C GLU A 297 6.32 -25.63 -0.85
N CYS A 298 5.71 -24.94 0.11
CA CYS A 298 4.47 -24.19 -0.05
C CYS A 298 4.72 -22.71 -0.23
N ASP A 299 5.77 -22.17 0.38
CA ASP A 299 6.29 -20.85 0.05
C ASP A 299 6.63 -20.78 -1.44
N ILE A 300 7.32 -21.78 -1.99
CA ILE A 300 7.67 -21.84 -3.42
C ILE A 300 6.41 -21.84 -4.29
N THR A 301 5.38 -22.61 -3.90
CA THR A 301 4.12 -22.68 -4.64
C THR A 301 3.31 -21.37 -4.55
N SER A 302 3.48 -20.61 -3.47
CA SER A 302 2.83 -19.33 -3.20
C SER A 302 3.56 -18.13 -3.82
N GLY A 303 4.63 -18.38 -4.59
CA GLY A 303 5.34 -17.36 -5.37
C GLY A 303 6.69 -16.93 -4.79
N PHE A 304 7.18 -17.57 -3.72
CA PHE A 304 8.58 -17.42 -3.34
C PHE A 304 9.46 -18.01 -4.45
N VAL A 305 10.52 -17.29 -4.77
CA VAL A 305 11.46 -17.67 -5.82
C VAL A 305 12.34 -18.81 -5.29
N ASP A 306 12.44 -19.88 -6.09
CA ASP A 306 13.40 -21.00 -5.96
C ASP A 306 14.06 -21.14 -7.33
N CYS A 307 15.07 -20.30 -7.54
CA CYS A 307 15.62 -20.10 -8.87
C CYS A 307 16.63 -21.18 -9.28
N ASP A 308 17.19 -21.93 -8.33
CA ASP A 308 18.08 -23.07 -8.60
C ASP A 308 17.36 -24.44 -8.56
N SER A 309 16.09 -24.44 -8.15
CA SER A 309 15.17 -25.57 -8.11
C SER A 309 15.61 -26.70 -7.18
N ASP A 310 16.26 -26.37 -6.06
CA ASP A 310 16.71 -27.35 -5.07
C ASP A 310 15.62 -27.73 -4.04
N GLY A 311 14.51 -26.97 -4.01
CA GLY A 311 13.37 -27.17 -3.12
C GLY A 311 13.42 -26.35 -1.83
N ILE A 312 14.30 -25.37 -1.73
CA ILE A 312 14.38 -24.37 -0.66
C ILE A 312 14.11 -22.98 -1.29
N PRO A 313 13.27 -22.13 -0.67
CA PRO A 313 13.11 -20.75 -1.13
C PRO A 313 14.40 -19.95 -1.05
N ASP A 314 14.67 -19.07 -2.04
CA ASP A 314 15.89 -18.24 -2.09
C ASP A 314 16.12 -17.42 -0.80
N VAL A 315 15.03 -16.94 -0.18
CA VAL A 315 15.05 -16.19 1.10
C VAL A 315 15.70 -16.98 2.25
N CYS A 316 15.76 -18.30 2.13
CA CYS A 316 16.35 -19.19 3.10
C CYS A 316 17.79 -19.58 2.78
N GLU A 317 18.31 -19.12 1.64
CA GLU A 317 19.63 -19.40 1.12
C GLU A 317 20.51 -18.15 1.10
N ALA A 318 20.26 -17.20 1.99
CA ALA A 318 21.02 -15.96 2.14
C ALA A 318 22.53 -16.14 2.42
N ALA A 319 23.02 -17.37 2.62
CA ALA A 319 24.45 -17.67 2.70
C ALA A 319 25.12 -17.78 1.32
N ASP A 320 24.32 -17.98 0.27
CA ASP A 320 24.73 -18.13 -1.12
C ASP A 320 24.36 -16.89 -1.98
N ASP A 321 24.09 -15.76 -1.32
CA ASP A 321 24.00 -14.40 -1.86
C ASP A 321 25.21 -13.60 -1.33
N CYS A 322 26.18 -13.32 -2.20
CA CYS A 322 27.45 -12.72 -1.78
C CYS A 322 27.46 -11.19 -1.73
N ASP A 323 26.55 -10.51 -2.41
CA ASP A 323 26.45 -9.05 -2.38
C ASP A 323 25.26 -8.52 -1.57
N GLY A 324 24.38 -9.42 -1.13
CA GLY A 324 23.28 -9.15 -0.22
C GLY A 324 22.12 -8.43 -0.89
N ASP A 325 22.00 -8.54 -2.22
CA ASP A 325 20.95 -7.88 -2.99
C ASP A 325 19.61 -8.65 -2.98
N GLY A 326 19.60 -9.85 -2.39
CA GLY A 326 18.43 -10.71 -2.27
C GLY A 326 18.24 -11.66 -3.43
N VAL A 327 19.18 -11.75 -4.38
CA VAL A 327 19.22 -12.73 -5.46
C VAL A 327 20.39 -13.69 -5.22
N LEU A 328 20.15 -15.00 -5.31
CA LEU A 328 21.23 -15.99 -5.15
C LEU A 328 22.22 -15.92 -6.32
N ASN A 329 23.50 -16.17 -6.01
CA ASN A 329 24.61 -16.17 -6.97
C ASN A 329 24.33 -17.07 -8.19
N SER A 330 23.73 -18.24 -7.96
CA SER A 330 23.36 -19.21 -9.00
C SER A 330 22.34 -18.64 -10.00
N CYS A 331 21.51 -17.73 -9.53
CA CYS A 331 20.38 -17.14 -10.24
C CYS A 331 20.77 -15.88 -10.96
N GLU A 332 21.70 -15.11 -10.40
CA GLU A 332 22.41 -14.06 -11.10
C GLU A 332 23.16 -14.62 -12.32
N ILE A 333 23.92 -15.70 -12.14
CA ILE A 333 24.67 -16.35 -13.24
C ILE A 333 23.71 -16.87 -14.32
N THR A 334 22.58 -17.47 -13.92
CA THR A 334 21.54 -17.92 -14.86
C THR A 334 20.83 -16.73 -15.54
N GLY A 335 20.69 -15.61 -14.84
CA GLY A 335 20.19 -14.32 -15.31
C GLY A 335 21.15 -13.56 -16.22
N GLY A 336 22.39 -14.05 -16.37
CA GLY A 336 23.40 -13.50 -17.27
C GLY A 336 24.51 -12.69 -16.60
N ALA A 337 24.62 -12.74 -15.27
CA ALA A 337 25.81 -12.27 -14.57
C ALA A 337 27.04 -13.06 -15.05
N ALA A 338 28.16 -12.35 -15.17
CA ALA A 338 29.40 -12.95 -15.64
C ALA A 338 30.03 -13.79 -14.52
N ASP A 339 30.38 -15.04 -14.83
CA ASP A 339 31.24 -15.92 -14.02
C ASP A 339 32.32 -16.42 -14.97
N CYS A 340 33.36 -15.61 -15.14
CA CYS A 340 34.37 -15.86 -16.17
C CYS A 340 35.32 -17.01 -15.80
N ASN A 341 35.50 -17.25 -14.49
CA ASN A 341 36.43 -18.23 -13.94
C ASN A 341 35.75 -19.59 -13.67
N GLY A 342 34.42 -19.65 -13.73
CA GLY A 342 33.59 -20.84 -13.62
C GLY A 342 33.55 -21.41 -12.21
N ASN A 343 33.74 -20.58 -11.18
CA ASN A 343 33.77 -21.01 -9.78
C ASN A 343 32.38 -21.07 -9.12
N GLY A 344 31.34 -20.56 -9.79
CA GLY A 344 29.97 -20.51 -9.27
C GLY A 344 29.63 -19.27 -8.43
N LEU A 345 30.50 -18.25 -8.42
CA LEU A 345 30.27 -16.92 -7.88
C LEU A 345 30.31 -15.91 -9.04
N PRO A 346 29.42 -14.91 -9.09
CA PRO A 346 29.51 -13.89 -10.12
C PRO A 346 30.73 -12.96 -9.90
N ASP A 347 31.23 -12.40 -11.00
CA ASP A 347 32.49 -11.64 -11.06
C ASP A 347 32.48 -10.42 -10.11
N ASN A 348 31.32 -9.78 -9.89
CA ASN A 348 31.13 -8.69 -8.92
C ASN A 348 31.50 -9.12 -7.49
N CYS A 349 31.11 -10.33 -7.11
CA CYS A 349 31.39 -10.90 -5.80
C CYS A 349 32.83 -11.37 -5.66
N ASP A 350 33.42 -11.94 -6.71
CA ASP A 350 34.84 -12.27 -6.67
C ASP A 350 35.71 -11.00 -6.53
N LEU A 351 35.33 -9.90 -7.18
CA LEU A 351 35.97 -8.58 -7.00
C LEU A 351 35.83 -8.07 -5.56
N ALA A 352 34.63 -8.17 -4.97
CA ALA A 352 34.36 -7.75 -3.60
C ALA A 352 35.13 -8.59 -2.55
N ALA A 353 35.28 -9.89 -2.78
CA ALA A 353 35.94 -10.82 -1.86
C ALA A 353 37.49 -10.79 -1.96
N GLY A 354 38.05 -10.58 -3.16
CA GLY A 354 39.50 -10.65 -3.40
C GLY A 354 40.22 -9.31 -3.47
N GLY A 355 39.50 -8.18 -3.57
CA GLY A 355 40.08 -6.84 -3.58
C GLY A 355 41.15 -6.64 -4.65
N ALA A 356 42.15 -5.80 -4.39
CA ALA A 356 43.23 -5.47 -5.32
C ALA A 356 44.17 -6.65 -5.70
N THR A 357 43.94 -7.86 -5.18
CA THR A 357 44.72 -9.06 -5.55
C THR A 357 44.08 -9.91 -6.64
N THR A 358 42.83 -9.63 -7.00
CA THR A 358 42.04 -10.29 -8.06
C THR A 358 41.69 -9.38 -9.23
N ASP A 359 41.83 -8.07 -9.03
CA ASP A 359 41.86 -7.01 -10.06
C ASP A 359 42.98 -6.05 -9.68
N CYS A 360 44.20 -6.44 -10.03
CA CYS A 360 45.40 -5.71 -9.63
C CYS A 360 45.61 -4.42 -10.43
N ASN A 361 45.03 -4.31 -11.62
CA ASN A 361 45.15 -3.14 -12.48
C ASN A 361 43.99 -2.12 -12.28
N GLY A 362 42.96 -2.48 -11.51
CA GLY A 362 41.85 -1.62 -11.10
C GLY A 362 40.89 -1.27 -12.22
N ASN A 363 40.75 -2.16 -13.22
CA ASN A 363 39.89 -1.93 -14.38
C ASN A 363 38.48 -2.54 -14.24
N ASN A 364 38.17 -3.12 -13.08
CA ASN A 364 36.93 -3.80 -12.73
C ASN A 364 36.63 -5.04 -13.58
N LEU A 365 37.66 -5.69 -14.13
CA LEU A 365 37.61 -7.06 -14.66
C LEU A 365 38.59 -7.91 -13.86
N LEU A 366 38.22 -9.15 -13.52
CA LEU A 366 39.18 -10.02 -12.83
C LEU A 366 40.36 -10.35 -13.75
N ASP A 367 41.55 -10.38 -13.18
CA ASP A 367 42.80 -10.75 -13.86
C ASP A 367 42.66 -12.11 -14.57
N SER A 368 41.99 -13.08 -13.91
CA SER A 368 41.71 -14.40 -14.48
C SER A 368 40.79 -14.38 -15.71
N CYS A 369 39.85 -13.42 -15.79
CA CYS A 369 39.04 -13.18 -16.99
C CYS A 369 39.92 -12.62 -18.12
N GLU A 370 40.80 -11.67 -17.79
CA GLU A 370 41.65 -10.99 -18.77
C GLU A 370 42.64 -11.95 -19.43
N ILE A 371 43.22 -12.89 -18.66
CA ILE A 371 44.07 -13.97 -19.17
C ILE A 371 43.25 -14.91 -20.07
N THR A 372 42.06 -15.34 -19.61
CA THR A 372 41.22 -16.31 -20.34
C THR A 372 40.69 -15.74 -21.66
N LEU A 373 40.38 -14.45 -21.69
CA LEU A 373 39.90 -13.73 -22.86
C LEU A 373 41.05 -13.23 -23.76
N GLY A 374 42.30 -13.33 -23.30
CA GLY A 374 43.51 -12.93 -24.02
C GLY A 374 43.67 -11.41 -24.14
N PHE A 375 43.12 -10.65 -23.18
CA PHE A 375 43.25 -9.20 -23.08
C PHE A 375 44.51 -8.77 -22.31
N ALA A 376 45.06 -9.65 -21.48
CA ALA A 376 46.29 -9.43 -20.73
C ALA A 376 47.24 -10.63 -20.84
N ALA A 377 48.53 -10.41 -20.56
CA ALA A 377 49.59 -11.41 -20.62
C ALA A 377 49.94 -11.91 -19.21
N ASP A 378 50.21 -13.21 -19.14
CA ASP A 378 50.69 -13.97 -17.98
C ASP A 378 51.74 -14.93 -18.57
N CYS A 379 53.00 -14.49 -18.58
CA CYS A 379 54.07 -15.15 -19.30
C CYS A 379 54.63 -16.38 -18.57
N ASP A 380 54.52 -16.42 -17.23
CA ASP A 380 55.02 -17.50 -16.39
C ASP A 380 53.93 -18.52 -15.99
N GLY A 381 52.66 -18.15 -16.15
CA GLY A 381 51.47 -18.97 -15.94
C GLY A 381 51.06 -19.09 -14.47
N ASP A 382 51.42 -18.13 -13.62
CA ASP A 382 51.12 -18.16 -12.19
C ASP A 382 49.72 -17.61 -11.83
N GLY A 383 49.06 -16.95 -12.79
CA GLY A 383 47.71 -16.41 -12.68
C GLY A 383 47.64 -14.94 -12.25
N LEU A 384 48.76 -14.26 -12.08
CA LEU A 384 48.87 -12.80 -12.01
C LEU A 384 49.20 -12.23 -13.39
N LEU A 385 48.75 -11.00 -13.66
CA LEU A 385 49.12 -10.32 -14.90
C LEU A 385 50.56 -9.84 -14.83
N ASP A 386 51.30 -9.96 -15.94
CA ASP A 386 52.65 -9.42 -16.12
C ASP A 386 52.76 -7.97 -15.59
N SER A 387 51.77 -7.13 -15.92
CA SER A 387 51.71 -5.72 -15.49
C SER A 387 51.59 -5.53 -13.97
N CYS A 388 51.02 -6.50 -13.27
CA CYS A 388 50.82 -6.46 -11.83
C CYS A 388 51.97 -7.08 -11.06
N GLU A 389 52.67 -8.04 -11.66
CA GLU A 389 53.92 -8.57 -11.12
C GLU A 389 55.00 -7.49 -11.08
N ILE A 390 55.10 -6.67 -12.13
CA ILE A 390 55.98 -5.50 -12.20
C ILE A 390 55.62 -4.47 -11.11
N ALA A 391 54.33 -4.27 -10.82
CA ALA A 391 53.89 -3.38 -9.75
C ALA A 391 54.13 -3.96 -8.34
N GLY A 392 54.17 -5.29 -8.21
CA GLY A 392 54.21 -6.04 -6.95
C GLY A 392 55.60 -6.32 -6.40
N ALA A 393 56.60 -6.58 -7.27
CA ALA A 393 58.03 -6.71 -6.93
C ALA A 393 58.92 -7.20 -8.10
N SER A 394 58.34 -7.64 -9.23
CA SER A 394 59.11 -8.15 -10.36
C SER A 394 59.88 -7.02 -11.04
N SER A 395 61.05 -7.34 -11.59
CA SER A 395 61.92 -6.36 -12.25
C SER A 395 61.55 -6.29 -13.74
N ASP A 396 61.44 -5.09 -14.28
CA ASP A 396 61.28 -4.79 -15.70
C ASP A 396 62.28 -3.68 -16.01
N CYS A 397 63.50 -4.09 -16.30
CA CYS A 397 64.62 -3.16 -16.40
C CYS A 397 64.68 -2.44 -17.76
N ASN A 398 64.08 -3.01 -18.83
CA ASN A 398 64.00 -2.40 -20.15
C ASN A 398 62.70 -1.61 -20.37
N ALA A 399 61.80 -1.62 -19.37
CA ALA A 399 60.51 -0.92 -19.32
C ALA A 399 59.58 -1.31 -20.48
N ASN A 400 59.67 -2.54 -20.97
CA ASN A 400 58.86 -3.02 -22.08
C ASN A 400 57.51 -3.64 -21.64
N SER A 401 57.24 -3.62 -20.32
CA SER A 401 56.04 -4.18 -19.68
C SER A 401 55.93 -5.71 -19.71
N VAL A 402 57.08 -6.39 -19.86
CA VAL A 402 57.25 -7.83 -19.64
C VAL A 402 58.23 -8.01 -18.48
N PRO A 403 57.93 -8.86 -17.48
CA PRO A 403 58.87 -9.16 -16.40
C PRO A 403 60.19 -9.74 -16.93
N ASP A 404 61.33 -9.33 -16.34
CA ASP A 404 62.67 -9.75 -16.75
C ASP A 404 62.82 -11.29 -16.78
N GLU A 405 62.15 -12.02 -15.88
CA GLU A 405 62.18 -13.49 -15.82
C GLU A 405 61.57 -14.20 -17.05
N CYS A 406 60.83 -13.45 -17.88
CA CYS A 406 60.25 -13.90 -19.13
C CYS A 406 61.07 -13.49 -20.37
N GLU A 407 62.24 -12.86 -20.18
CA GLU A 407 63.12 -12.39 -21.26
C GLU A 407 64.43 -13.18 -21.35
N THR A 408 65.28 -12.86 -22.33
CA THR A 408 66.54 -13.58 -22.55
C THR A 408 67.67 -13.01 -21.69
N ASP A 409 68.42 -13.92 -21.06
CA ASP A 409 69.59 -13.66 -20.22
C ASP A 409 70.71 -14.60 -20.70
N THR A 410 71.66 -14.06 -21.47
CA THR A 410 72.67 -14.80 -22.23
C THR A 410 73.72 -15.45 -21.33
N ASP A 411 74.16 -14.78 -20.27
CA ASP A 411 75.20 -15.28 -19.35
C ASP A 411 74.63 -15.90 -18.05
N SER A 412 73.32 -15.74 -17.82
CA SER A 412 72.55 -16.22 -16.68
C SER A 412 72.95 -15.60 -15.34
N ASP A 413 73.38 -14.34 -15.32
CA ASP A 413 73.76 -13.61 -14.11
C ASP A 413 72.56 -13.00 -13.35
N GLY A 414 71.39 -12.94 -14.00
CA GLY A 414 70.16 -12.38 -13.47
C GLY A 414 69.80 -10.98 -14.00
N LEU A 415 70.58 -10.43 -14.92
CA LEU A 415 70.19 -9.29 -15.77
C LEU A 415 69.87 -9.81 -17.17
N ILE A 416 68.77 -9.35 -17.75
CA ILE A 416 68.41 -9.72 -19.13
C ILE A 416 69.29 -8.96 -20.13
N ASP A 417 69.47 -9.49 -21.34
CA ASP A 417 70.38 -8.94 -22.36
C ASP A 417 70.16 -7.43 -22.63
N ASP A 418 68.90 -6.98 -22.59
CA ASP A 418 68.53 -5.57 -22.85
C ASP A 418 68.99 -4.60 -21.74
N CYS A 419 69.29 -5.12 -20.55
CA CYS A 419 69.67 -4.37 -19.36
C CYS A 419 71.03 -4.77 -18.80
N ASP A 420 71.58 -5.85 -19.31
CA ASP A 420 72.89 -6.34 -18.97
C ASP A 420 73.94 -5.48 -19.69
N PRO A 421 74.77 -4.72 -18.95
CA PRO A 421 75.82 -3.94 -19.57
C PRO A 421 77.03 -4.79 -20.01
N ASP A 422 77.03 -6.10 -19.74
CA ASP A 422 78.06 -7.12 -20.07
C ASP A 422 77.39 -8.46 -20.43
N ILE A 423 76.68 -8.49 -21.57
CA ILE A 423 75.74 -9.56 -22.02
C ILE A 423 76.34 -10.97 -21.98
N ASP A 424 77.65 -11.11 -22.18
CA ASP A 424 78.32 -12.41 -22.21
C ASP A 424 79.16 -12.71 -20.95
N GLY A 425 79.20 -11.77 -20.00
CA GLY A 425 79.79 -11.89 -18.67
C GLY A 425 81.32 -12.00 -18.67
N ASP A 426 82.00 -11.47 -19.69
CA ASP A 426 83.44 -11.57 -19.83
C ASP A 426 84.24 -10.49 -19.05
N GLY A 427 83.54 -9.45 -18.58
CA GLY A 427 84.07 -8.35 -17.80
C GLY A 427 84.38 -7.08 -18.61
N ILE A 428 84.04 -7.04 -19.90
CA ILE A 428 84.10 -5.87 -20.78
C ILE A 428 82.65 -5.45 -21.11
N LEU A 429 82.33 -4.16 -20.96
CA LEU A 429 80.96 -3.70 -21.21
C LEU A 429 80.62 -3.78 -22.70
N ASN A 430 79.37 -4.11 -23.06
CA ASN A 430 78.92 -4.31 -24.45
C ASN A 430 79.35 -3.19 -25.41
N CYS A 431 79.28 -1.93 -24.96
CA CYS A 431 79.63 -0.77 -25.79
C CYS A 431 81.12 -0.65 -26.11
N CYS A 432 81.95 -1.43 -25.42
CA CYS A 432 83.40 -1.42 -25.46
C CYS A 432 83.98 -2.81 -25.71
N ASP A 433 83.11 -3.82 -25.81
CA ASP A 433 83.47 -5.19 -26.12
C ASP A 433 83.45 -5.36 -27.64
N ALA A 434 84.56 -5.89 -28.14
CA ALA A 434 84.70 -6.20 -29.55
C ALA A 434 83.86 -7.42 -29.98
N ASP A 435 83.33 -8.27 -29.09
CA ASP A 435 82.48 -9.45 -29.38
C ASP A 435 81.42 -9.69 -28.28
N ASP A 436 80.56 -8.69 -28.06
CA ASP A 436 79.56 -8.57 -26.98
C ASP A 436 78.51 -9.69 -26.83
N HIS A 437 78.48 -10.68 -27.73
CA HIS A 437 77.60 -11.87 -27.63
C HIS A 437 78.39 -13.19 -27.58
N ASN A 438 79.73 -13.13 -27.50
CA ASN A 438 80.66 -14.27 -27.58
C ASN A 438 80.42 -15.23 -28.75
N ASP A 439 79.92 -14.72 -29.87
CA ASP A 439 79.55 -15.53 -31.02
C ASP A 439 80.70 -15.71 -32.03
N GLY A 440 81.80 -14.98 -31.80
CA GLY A 440 83.02 -15.00 -32.59
C GLY A 440 83.04 -13.94 -33.69
N THR A 441 82.18 -12.93 -33.63
CA THR A 441 82.05 -11.86 -34.62
C THR A 441 82.59 -10.56 -34.04
N VAL A 442 83.81 -10.17 -34.43
CA VAL A 442 84.38 -8.90 -33.99
C VAL A 442 83.63 -7.72 -34.63
N GLU A 443 82.94 -6.94 -33.82
CA GLU A 443 82.42 -5.62 -34.15
C GLU A 443 83.50 -4.57 -33.75
N GLY A 444 83.67 -3.47 -34.51
CA GLY A 444 84.65 -2.40 -34.17
C GLY A 444 86.10 -2.48 -34.68
N THR A 445 86.97 -1.61 -34.11
CA THR A 445 88.43 -1.49 -34.36
C THR A 445 89.17 -1.59 -33.02
N ASP A 446 90.20 -2.42 -32.92
CA ASP A 446 91.05 -2.64 -31.72
C ASP A 446 92.53 -2.65 -32.21
N CYS A 447 93.28 -1.59 -31.93
CA CYS A 447 94.60 -1.33 -32.48
C CYS A 447 95.74 -1.84 -31.60
N ASP A 448 95.48 -2.12 -30.33
CA ASP A 448 96.43 -2.72 -29.39
C ASP A 448 96.15 -4.21 -29.05
N ASP A 449 95.12 -4.80 -29.70
CA ASP A 449 94.70 -6.21 -29.68
C ASP A 449 94.34 -6.71 -28.25
N ASP A 450 93.75 -5.86 -27.43
CA ASP A 450 93.47 -6.16 -26.02
C ASP A 450 92.06 -6.67 -25.72
N GLY A 451 91.19 -6.70 -26.73
CA GLY A 451 89.80 -7.16 -26.62
C GLY A 451 88.78 -6.04 -26.35
N GLN A 452 89.23 -4.81 -26.11
CA GLN A 452 88.36 -3.63 -26.04
C GLN A 452 88.38 -2.86 -27.36
N GLU A 453 87.24 -2.31 -27.76
CA GLU A 453 87.22 -1.40 -28.93
C GLU A 453 88.03 -0.12 -28.66
N ASP A 454 88.81 0.33 -29.65
CA ASP A 454 89.59 1.59 -29.65
C ASP A 454 88.73 2.79 -29.25
N SER A 455 87.46 2.81 -29.66
CA SER A 455 86.50 3.88 -29.33
C SER A 455 86.22 4.03 -27.83
N CYS A 456 86.45 2.97 -27.07
CA CYS A 456 86.27 2.95 -25.63
C CYS A 456 87.56 3.07 -24.84
N GLN A 457 88.69 3.01 -25.53
CA GLN A 457 89.97 3.31 -24.95
C GLN A 457 90.19 4.82 -24.99
N THR A 458 90.94 5.35 -24.02
CA THR A 458 91.07 6.80 -23.84
C THR A 458 91.87 7.38 -25.00
N ASP A 459 91.25 8.31 -25.72
CA ASP A 459 91.85 9.23 -26.70
C ASP A 459 91.66 10.63 -26.13
N THR A 460 92.66 11.11 -25.39
CA THR A 460 92.54 12.29 -24.52
C THR A 460 92.44 13.58 -25.35
N ASP A 461 92.99 13.63 -26.56
CA ASP A 461 92.89 14.81 -27.44
C ASP A 461 91.83 14.68 -28.55
N GLY A 462 91.29 13.48 -28.74
CA GLY A 462 90.23 13.21 -29.68
C GLY A 462 90.68 13.35 -31.14
N ASP A 463 91.97 13.20 -31.42
CA ASP A 463 92.51 13.26 -32.78
C ASP A 463 92.20 11.99 -33.61
N GLY A 464 91.64 10.97 -32.95
CA GLY A 464 91.32 9.65 -33.50
C GLY A 464 92.38 8.59 -33.20
N THR A 465 93.30 8.88 -32.27
CA THR A 465 94.36 7.98 -31.83
C THR A 465 94.35 7.90 -30.30
N ILE A 466 94.08 6.72 -29.75
CA ILE A 466 94.08 6.50 -28.30
C ILE A 466 95.43 6.83 -27.65
N ASP A 467 95.43 7.27 -26.38
CA ASP A 467 96.59 7.69 -25.58
C ASP A 467 97.79 6.73 -25.60
N PRO A 468 97.62 5.38 -25.55
CA PRO A 468 98.75 4.46 -25.65
C PRO A 468 99.52 4.58 -26.97
N CYS A 469 98.90 5.24 -27.96
CA CYS A 469 99.36 5.45 -29.32
C CYS A 469 99.62 6.93 -29.68
N ASP A 470 99.45 7.90 -28.76
CA ASP A 470 99.51 9.37 -29.04
C ASP A 470 100.65 10.14 -28.31
N ASP A 471 101.16 11.23 -28.95
CA ASP A 471 102.32 12.05 -28.57
C ASP A 471 101.96 13.46 -28.03
N ASP A 472 100.69 13.91 -28.10
CA ASP A 472 100.20 15.24 -27.67
C ASP A 472 98.84 15.11 -26.97
N LEU A 473 98.89 14.61 -25.73
CA LEU A 473 97.80 13.88 -25.08
C LEU A 473 96.48 14.67 -25.01
N ASP A 474 96.50 16.00 -24.95
CA ASP A 474 95.30 16.83 -24.87
C ASP A 474 95.08 17.76 -26.08
N GLY A 475 95.96 17.69 -27.08
CA GLY A 475 95.82 18.34 -28.39
C GLY A 475 95.68 19.86 -28.35
N ASP A 476 96.07 20.49 -27.24
CA ASP A 476 95.98 21.93 -27.03
C ASP A 476 97.12 22.70 -27.76
N GLY A 477 98.05 21.93 -28.35
CA GLY A 477 99.19 22.39 -29.11
C GLY A 477 100.45 22.60 -28.27
N PHE A 478 100.41 22.27 -26.98
CA PHE A 478 101.55 22.20 -26.09
C PHE A 478 101.93 20.73 -25.84
N PRO A 479 103.13 20.30 -26.29
CA PRO A 479 103.57 18.94 -26.02
C PRO A 479 103.56 18.67 -24.52
N ASN A 480 103.09 17.48 -24.13
CA ASN A 480 103.07 16.81 -22.82
C ASN A 480 104.11 17.23 -21.74
N VAL A 481 105.23 17.84 -22.13
CA VAL A 481 106.31 18.33 -21.26
C VAL A 481 106.24 19.81 -20.88
N CYS A 482 105.31 20.59 -21.46
CA CYS A 482 105.14 22.03 -21.24
C CYS A 482 103.69 22.43 -20.94
N ASP A 483 102.81 21.45 -20.86
CA ASP A 483 101.41 21.55 -20.48
C ASP A 483 101.29 21.38 -18.94
N ILE A 484 100.53 22.29 -18.31
CA ILE A 484 100.34 22.34 -16.87
C ILE A 484 99.76 21.04 -16.32
N ASP A 485 98.86 20.40 -17.06
CA ASP A 485 98.13 19.22 -16.63
C ASP A 485 99.04 17.99 -16.55
N GLN A 486 100.21 18.05 -17.19
CA GLN A 486 101.19 16.99 -17.21
C GLN A 486 102.47 17.29 -16.42
N THR A 487 102.82 18.56 -16.19
CA THR A 487 104.00 18.95 -15.39
C THR A 487 103.70 19.19 -13.91
N GLY A 488 102.46 19.55 -13.56
CA GLY A 488 102.03 19.83 -12.18
C GLY A 488 102.63 21.10 -11.57
N GLY A 489 102.89 22.11 -12.39
CA GLY A 489 103.26 23.48 -11.99
C GLY A 489 102.12 24.25 -11.32
N THR A 490 102.17 25.59 -11.31
CA THR A 490 101.01 26.44 -11.01
C THR A 490 100.53 27.09 -12.31
N ASP A 491 99.23 27.33 -12.43
CA ASP A 491 98.60 28.08 -13.53
C ASP A 491 97.50 28.94 -12.89
N CYS A 492 97.82 30.20 -12.67
CA CYS A 492 97.02 31.07 -11.81
C CYS A 492 95.90 31.82 -12.57
N ASP A 493 96.04 31.98 -13.88
CA ASP A 493 95.05 32.57 -14.79
C ASP A 493 94.30 31.53 -15.63
N MET A 494 94.64 30.25 -15.46
CA MET A 494 93.96 29.09 -16.04
C MET A 494 94.02 29.08 -17.57
N ASP A 495 95.17 29.45 -18.14
CA ASP A 495 95.37 29.48 -19.60
C ASP A 495 95.93 28.17 -20.19
N GLY A 496 96.23 27.18 -19.34
CA GLY A 496 96.70 25.85 -19.74
C GLY A 496 98.23 25.73 -19.86
N GLN A 497 98.97 26.84 -19.76
CA GLN A 497 100.43 26.80 -19.75
C GLN A 497 100.98 26.96 -18.34
N ASP A 498 101.87 26.06 -17.91
CA ASP A 498 102.56 26.19 -16.60
C ASP A 498 103.18 27.58 -16.41
N ASP A 499 102.80 28.31 -15.34
CA ASP A 499 103.22 29.67 -14.97
C ASP A 499 104.75 29.84 -15.04
N SER A 500 105.53 28.77 -14.78
CA SER A 500 106.99 28.78 -14.86
C SER A 500 107.52 29.02 -16.28
N CYS A 501 106.66 28.88 -17.28
CA CYS A 501 106.87 29.17 -18.70
C CYS A 501 106.25 30.52 -19.14
N GLN A 502 105.60 31.29 -18.24
CA GLN A 502 104.86 32.53 -18.54
C GLN A 502 105.52 33.85 -18.01
N THR A 503 105.21 35.00 -18.66
CA THR A 503 105.67 36.35 -18.22
C THR A 503 104.74 37.52 -18.65
N ASP A 504 103.64 37.88 -17.94
CA ASP A 504 102.97 39.22 -18.04
C ASP A 504 102.20 39.71 -16.76
N THR A 505 101.45 40.84 -16.80
CA THR A 505 101.13 41.73 -15.63
C THR A 505 99.84 42.58 -15.76
N ASP A 506 98.78 42.16 -16.47
CA ASP A 506 97.62 43.03 -16.79
C ASP A 506 96.24 42.66 -16.18
N SER A 507 96.15 41.62 -15.34
CA SER A 507 94.92 41.19 -14.62
C SER A 507 95.00 41.33 -13.09
N ASP A 508 95.46 42.50 -12.63
CA ASP A 508 95.68 42.87 -11.22
C ASP A 508 95.11 44.29 -10.96
N CYS A 509 93.81 44.39 -10.60
CA CYS A 509 93.05 45.65 -10.47
C CYS A 509 93.61 46.53 -9.35
N ASN A 510 94.17 45.92 -8.31
CA ASN A 510 94.74 46.63 -7.16
C ASN A 510 96.28 46.84 -7.24
N ASN A 511 96.93 46.34 -8.31
CA ASN A 511 98.35 46.46 -8.65
C ASN A 511 99.31 45.95 -7.55
N ASN A 512 99.05 44.77 -6.99
CA ASN A 512 99.86 44.18 -5.93
C ASN A 512 100.81 43.05 -6.37
N GLU A 513 100.94 42.82 -7.68
CA GLU A 513 101.76 41.79 -8.33
C GLU A 513 101.28 40.34 -8.07
N VAL A 514 100.02 40.20 -7.65
CA VAL A 514 99.25 38.95 -7.56
C VAL A 514 97.98 39.16 -8.40
N LEU A 515 97.59 38.17 -9.20
CA LEU A 515 96.38 38.28 -10.03
C LEU A 515 95.12 38.31 -9.16
N ASP A 516 94.09 39.10 -9.53
CA ASP A 516 92.86 39.27 -8.72
C ASP A 516 92.17 37.92 -8.43
N ALA A 517 92.19 37.01 -9.40
CA ALA A 517 91.69 35.63 -9.25
C ALA A 517 92.37 34.87 -8.11
N CYS A 518 93.69 35.07 -7.93
CA CYS A 518 94.43 34.46 -6.81
C CYS A 518 94.02 35.04 -5.44
N GLU A 519 93.46 36.25 -5.38
CA GLU A 519 93.05 36.88 -4.13
C GLU A 519 91.65 36.45 -3.68
N ILE A 520 90.76 36.20 -4.65
CA ILE A 520 89.43 35.62 -4.44
C ILE A 520 89.59 34.16 -3.98
N THR A 521 90.35 33.33 -4.72
CA THR A 521 90.51 31.91 -4.42
C THR A 521 91.23 31.65 -3.09
N ASN A 522 92.16 32.52 -2.68
CA ASN A 522 92.85 32.41 -1.38
C ASN A 522 92.07 33.03 -0.20
N GLY A 523 90.85 33.55 -0.44
CA GLY A 523 89.95 34.08 0.60
C GLY A 523 90.45 35.36 1.26
N THR A 524 91.31 36.11 0.57
CA THR A 524 91.89 37.37 1.07
C THR A 524 91.05 38.60 0.73
N ALA A 525 90.01 38.46 -0.11
CA ALA A 525 89.04 39.50 -0.50
C ALA A 525 87.62 38.90 -0.75
N THR A 526 86.59 39.73 -1.03
CA THR A 526 85.15 39.37 -1.06
C THR A 526 84.48 39.80 -2.37
N ASP A 527 83.54 39.00 -2.87
CA ASP A 527 82.73 39.18 -4.09
C ASP A 527 81.33 38.60 -3.78
N CYS A 528 80.33 39.43 -3.50
CA CYS A 528 79.02 38.99 -2.95
C CYS A 528 77.88 38.89 -3.99
N ASP A 529 78.11 39.42 -5.19
CA ASP A 529 77.26 39.26 -6.38
C ASP A 529 77.86 38.26 -7.41
N ASP A 530 79.01 37.65 -7.08
CA ASP A 530 79.73 36.58 -7.79
C ASP A 530 80.14 36.96 -9.22
N ASN A 531 80.54 38.22 -9.44
CA ASN A 531 80.79 38.74 -10.78
C ASN A 531 82.26 38.64 -11.24
N GLY A 532 83.17 38.17 -10.38
CA GLY A 532 84.59 37.95 -10.69
C GLY A 532 85.49 39.18 -10.48
N LEU A 533 84.94 40.29 -9.99
CA LEU A 533 85.66 41.44 -9.47
C LEU A 533 85.49 41.49 -7.95
N LEU A 534 86.46 42.06 -7.24
CA LEU A 534 86.30 42.27 -5.81
C LEU A 534 85.20 43.32 -5.56
N ASP A 535 84.40 43.15 -4.49
CA ASP A 535 83.36 44.10 -4.06
C ASP A 535 83.92 45.54 -3.96
N GLU A 536 85.19 45.68 -3.56
CA GLU A 536 85.88 46.96 -3.51
C GLU A 536 86.21 47.54 -4.90
N CYS A 537 86.53 46.68 -5.89
CA CYS A 537 86.73 47.06 -7.29
C CYS A 537 85.37 47.41 -7.96
N ASP A 538 84.24 46.84 -7.54
CA ASP A 538 82.90 47.21 -8.06
C ASP A 538 82.40 48.57 -7.60
N LEU A 539 82.61 48.89 -6.32
CA LEU A 539 82.32 50.22 -5.77
C LEU A 539 83.26 51.29 -6.32
N LEU A 540 84.52 50.95 -6.62
CA LEU A 540 85.51 51.90 -7.17
C LEU A 540 85.26 52.21 -8.65
N ASN A 541 84.83 51.20 -9.42
CA ASN A 541 84.63 51.31 -10.87
C ASN A 541 83.18 51.67 -11.25
N GLY A 542 82.24 51.61 -10.30
CA GLY A 542 80.84 52.01 -10.47
C GLY A 542 79.98 50.96 -11.18
N ASN A 543 80.30 49.68 -10.94
CA ASN A 543 79.57 48.54 -11.48
C ASN A 543 78.29 48.24 -10.69
N ASP A 544 78.20 48.66 -9.42
CA ASP A 544 76.99 48.55 -8.58
C ASP A 544 76.78 49.79 -7.67
N THR A 545 75.63 49.90 -6.98
CA THR A 545 75.25 51.00 -6.08
C THR A 545 74.92 50.54 -4.66
N ASP A 546 75.24 51.39 -3.68
CA ASP A 546 74.76 51.31 -2.29
C ASP A 546 73.93 52.58 -2.01
N MET A 547 72.63 52.55 -2.36
CA MET A 547 71.76 53.73 -2.31
C MET A 547 71.37 54.13 -0.90
N ASN A 548 71.40 53.20 0.06
CA ASN A 548 71.06 53.48 1.46
C ASN A 548 72.30 53.68 2.37
N ASN A 549 73.50 53.51 1.79
CA ASN A 549 74.82 53.80 2.33
C ASN A 549 75.17 52.98 3.58
N ASN A 550 74.79 51.70 3.59
CA ASN A 550 75.01 50.76 4.69
C ASN A 550 76.20 49.81 4.51
N ASP A 551 77.03 50.05 3.49
CA ASP A 551 78.20 49.24 3.09
C ASP A 551 77.83 47.82 2.62
N VAL A 552 76.58 47.63 2.15
CA VAL A 552 76.07 46.44 1.46
C VAL A 552 75.51 46.88 0.10
N LEU A 553 75.79 46.14 -0.96
CA LEU A 553 75.28 46.44 -2.30
C LEU A 553 73.75 46.32 -2.38
N ASP A 554 73.08 47.19 -3.13
CA ASP A 554 71.61 47.22 -3.25
C ASP A 554 71.04 45.88 -3.78
N GLY A 555 71.82 45.13 -4.56
CA GLY A 555 71.48 43.79 -5.06
C GLY A 555 71.25 42.75 -3.94
N CYS A 556 71.68 43.03 -2.71
CA CYS A 556 71.67 42.08 -1.60
C CYS A 556 70.54 42.28 -0.55
N GLU A 557 69.47 43.07 -0.82
CA GLU A 557 68.56 43.60 0.23
C GLU A 557 67.06 43.15 0.30
N CYS A 558 66.48 42.22 -0.52
CA CYS A 558 65.01 41.95 -0.50
C CYS A 558 64.59 40.45 -0.37
N PHE A 559 64.49 39.94 0.87
CA PHE A 559 63.85 38.64 1.24
C PHE A 559 63.28 38.66 2.70
N PHE A 560 62.30 37.79 3.02
CA PHE A 560 61.84 37.56 4.41
C PHE A 560 62.77 36.58 5.12
N ILE A 561 63.24 36.90 6.33
CA ILE A 561 64.14 36.00 7.08
C ILE A 561 63.35 34.90 7.82
N ASN A 562 62.06 35.12 8.13
CA ASN A 562 61.15 34.17 8.79
C ASN A 562 59.79 34.08 8.06
N GLY A 563 59.11 32.92 8.12
CA GLY A 563 57.79 32.69 7.49
C GLY A 563 56.60 33.27 8.27
N LEU A 564 55.43 33.35 7.63
CA LEU A 564 54.15 33.76 8.26
C LEU A 564 53.61 32.64 9.17
N THR A 565 53.04 33.01 10.32
CA THR A 565 52.38 32.07 11.24
C THR A 565 50.96 32.53 11.55
N CYS A 566 50.01 31.59 11.59
CA CYS A 566 48.63 31.83 12.02
C CYS A 566 48.33 30.99 13.26
N THR A 567 47.82 31.62 14.32
CA THR A 567 47.48 30.94 15.58
C THR A 567 46.19 31.49 16.17
N ARG A 568 45.36 30.63 16.76
CA ARG A 568 44.13 31.04 17.45
C ARG A 568 44.42 31.64 18.83
N LEU A 569 43.70 32.70 19.18
CA LEU A 569 43.69 33.26 20.53
C LEU A 569 42.95 32.35 21.53
N VAL A 570 43.54 32.16 22.70
CA VAL A 570 42.98 31.33 23.78
C VAL A 570 41.62 31.90 24.22
N ASP A 571 40.59 31.06 24.24
CA ASP A 571 39.20 31.40 24.60
C ASP A 571 38.47 32.38 23.64
N GLY A 572 38.93 32.51 22.39
CA GLY A 572 38.32 33.36 21.37
C GLY A 572 38.09 32.68 20.01
N PHE A 573 37.41 33.40 19.12
CA PHE A 573 37.19 33.04 17.70
C PHE A 573 38.19 33.72 16.75
N ALA A 574 39.12 34.49 17.31
CA ALA A 574 40.05 35.31 16.54
C ALA A 574 41.32 34.54 16.16
N ILE A 575 41.78 34.77 14.91
CA ILE A 575 43.04 34.22 14.38
C ILE A 575 44.09 35.32 14.30
N ASP A 576 45.22 35.12 14.98
CA ASP A 576 46.38 36.00 14.97
C ASP A 576 47.40 35.56 13.92
N LEU A 577 47.71 36.46 13.00
CA LEU A 577 48.79 36.37 12.02
C LEU A 577 50.04 37.06 12.56
N THR A 578 51.20 36.40 12.53
CA THR A 578 52.49 37.01 12.93
C THR A 578 53.63 36.66 11.97
N TRP A 579 54.46 37.64 11.61
CA TRP A 579 55.60 37.48 10.68
C TRP A 579 56.93 38.02 11.23
N GLY A 580 56.93 38.55 12.46
CA GLY A 580 58.15 38.77 13.27
C GLY A 580 59.07 39.93 12.87
N GLU A 581 58.94 40.47 11.67
CA GLU A 581 59.80 41.56 11.17
C GLU A 581 59.03 42.83 10.83
N ILE A 582 59.67 43.97 11.05
CA ILE A 582 59.09 45.28 10.76
C ILE A 582 59.15 45.53 9.26
N ALA A 583 58.00 45.84 8.66
CA ALA A 583 57.88 46.26 7.27
C ALA A 583 57.21 47.63 7.18
N ASP A 584 57.52 48.37 6.11
CA ASP A 584 56.97 49.71 5.87
C ASP A 584 55.50 49.67 5.45
N THR A 585 55.09 48.65 4.68
CA THR A 585 53.68 48.40 4.33
C THR A 585 53.46 46.91 4.14
N VAL A 586 52.37 46.39 4.72
CA VAL A 586 51.93 44.99 4.60
C VAL A 586 50.46 44.95 4.19
N LEU A 587 50.13 44.22 3.12
CA LEU A 587 48.76 43.89 2.72
C LEU A 587 48.40 42.52 3.30
N VAL A 588 47.19 42.36 3.83
CA VAL A 588 46.73 41.11 4.46
C VAL A 588 45.49 40.59 3.74
N TYR A 589 45.52 39.34 3.32
CA TYR A 589 44.45 38.66 2.58
C TYR A 589 43.95 37.42 3.33
N ARG A 590 42.67 37.09 3.14
CA ARG A 590 42.02 35.84 3.55
C ARG A 590 41.27 35.25 2.36
N ASP A 591 41.57 34.01 2.00
CA ASP A 591 41.00 33.30 0.86
C ASP A 591 41.05 34.13 -0.45
N GLY A 592 42.13 34.92 -0.60
CA GLY A 592 42.34 35.82 -1.74
C GLY A 592 41.65 37.19 -1.66
N GLU A 593 40.80 37.44 -0.65
CA GLU A 593 40.16 38.74 -0.43
C GLU A 593 41.01 39.64 0.49
N LEU A 594 41.18 40.92 0.14
CA LEU A 594 41.94 41.87 0.94
C LEU A 594 41.17 42.24 2.22
N LEU A 595 41.69 41.83 3.37
CA LEU A 595 41.12 42.19 4.68
C LEU A 595 41.57 43.57 5.16
N SER A 596 42.88 43.87 5.03
CA SER A 596 43.45 45.10 5.59
C SER A 596 44.76 45.53 4.92
N THR A 597 45.10 46.81 5.08
CA THR A 597 46.37 47.42 4.67
C THR A 597 47.03 48.06 5.88
N LEU A 598 48.19 47.54 6.28
CA LEU A 598 48.94 47.99 7.45
C LEU A 598 50.08 48.90 7.02
N THR A 599 50.05 50.15 7.47
CA THR A 599 51.08 51.15 7.14
C THR A 599 52.03 51.35 8.32
N GLY A 600 53.15 50.62 8.30
CA GLY A 600 54.34 50.86 9.11
C GLY A 600 54.41 50.12 10.45
N GLY A 601 55.52 49.40 10.68
CA GLY A 601 55.94 49.01 12.02
C GLY A 601 55.34 47.72 12.57
N GLU A 602 54.22 47.27 12.01
CA GLU A 602 53.47 46.13 12.51
C GLU A 602 54.16 44.80 12.21
N THR A 603 54.05 43.88 13.16
CA THR A 603 54.60 42.51 13.08
C THR A 603 53.51 41.44 13.17
N SER A 604 52.25 41.86 13.30
CA SER A 604 51.09 40.98 13.48
C SER A 604 49.75 41.62 13.09
N TYR A 605 48.72 40.81 12.87
CA TYR A 605 47.32 41.20 12.60
C TYR A 605 46.35 40.18 13.21
N SER A 606 45.19 40.62 13.73
CA SER A 606 44.16 39.75 14.31
C SER A 606 42.86 39.82 13.49
N ASP A 607 42.38 38.67 12.97
CA ASP A 607 41.05 38.54 12.36
C ASP A 607 40.02 38.14 13.43
N GLU A 608 39.19 39.09 13.85
CA GLU A 608 38.15 38.91 14.88
C GLU A 608 36.83 38.32 14.34
N MET A 609 36.70 38.17 13.02
CA MET A 609 35.49 37.70 12.32
C MET A 609 35.82 36.54 11.38
N ALA A 610 36.70 35.64 11.82
CA ALA A 610 37.05 34.45 11.06
C ALA A 610 35.80 33.56 10.85
N PRO A 611 35.50 33.14 9.60
CA PRO A 611 34.34 32.29 9.31
C PRO A 611 34.51 30.87 9.87
N CYS A 612 33.40 30.18 10.08
CA CYS A 612 33.39 28.75 10.41
C CYS A 612 33.67 27.95 9.12
N SER A 613 34.94 27.73 8.81
CA SER A 613 35.44 26.90 7.69
C SER A 613 36.44 25.88 8.22
N CYS A 614 36.54 24.70 7.59
CA CYS A 614 37.54 23.68 7.98
C CYS A 614 38.98 24.17 7.79
N VAL A 615 39.20 25.01 6.76
CA VAL A 615 40.51 25.55 6.37
C VAL A 615 40.35 27.02 6.02
N ILE A 616 41.28 27.87 6.48
CA ILE A 616 41.34 29.29 6.12
C ILE A 616 42.75 29.61 5.64
N ASP A 617 42.87 30.17 4.44
CA ASP A 617 44.15 30.56 3.85
C ASP A 617 44.43 32.04 4.02
N TYR A 618 45.56 32.37 4.66
CA TYR A 618 46.03 33.74 4.82
C TYR A 618 47.29 34.00 4.00
N SER A 619 47.37 35.19 3.41
CA SER A 619 48.59 35.66 2.74
C SER A 619 48.89 37.12 3.08
N ILE A 620 50.18 37.45 3.07
CA ILE A 620 50.66 38.81 3.24
C ILE A 620 51.64 39.23 2.13
N GLU A 621 51.61 40.50 1.76
CA GLU A 621 52.54 41.09 0.78
C GLU A 621 53.30 42.28 1.38
N LYS A 622 54.64 42.25 1.30
CA LYS A 622 55.56 43.34 1.68
C LYS A 622 56.09 44.05 0.44
N VAL A 623 56.00 45.37 0.41
CA VAL A 623 56.57 46.22 -0.66
C VAL A 623 57.96 46.75 -0.24
N CYS A 624 59.04 46.34 -0.91
CA CYS A 624 60.43 46.79 -0.69
C CYS A 624 60.68 48.21 -1.23
N SER A 625 61.71 48.90 -0.73
CA SER A 625 62.08 50.28 -1.11
C SER A 625 62.43 50.48 -2.60
N ASN A 626 62.77 49.39 -3.30
CA ASN A 626 63.04 49.36 -4.75
C ASN A 626 61.79 49.08 -5.61
N GLY A 627 60.61 48.89 -4.99
CA GLY A 627 59.34 48.62 -5.68
C GLY A 627 59.03 47.15 -5.95
N VAL A 628 59.88 46.21 -5.50
CA VAL A 628 59.64 44.76 -5.58
C VAL A 628 58.75 44.31 -4.41
N THR A 629 57.90 43.31 -4.62
CA THR A 629 57.02 42.74 -3.60
C THR A 629 57.46 41.33 -3.20
N ALA A 630 57.51 41.06 -1.89
CA ALA A 630 57.72 39.73 -1.33
C ALA A 630 56.40 39.22 -0.70
N THR A 631 56.05 37.95 -0.91
CA THR A 631 54.81 37.33 -0.42
C THR A 631 55.12 36.21 0.58
N SER A 632 54.26 36.03 1.59
CA SER A 632 54.32 34.92 2.55
C SER A 632 52.91 34.44 2.89
N THR A 633 52.73 33.13 3.09
CA THR A 633 51.42 32.49 3.29
C THR A 633 51.40 31.62 4.54
N CYS A 634 50.21 31.40 5.10
CA CYS A 634 49.98 30.41 6.14
C CYS A 634 48.52 29.92 6.07
N THR A 635 48.31 28.66 6.42
CA THR A 635 46.99 28.02 6.45
C THR A 635 46.64 27.69 7.90
N TYR A 636 45.43 28.04 8.33
CA TYR A 636 44.91 27.66 9.64
C TYR A 636 43.82 26.61 9.48
N GLU A 637 44.03 25.44 10.08
CA GLU A 637 43.05 24.35 10.14
C GLU A 637 42.44 24.28 11.53
N TRP A 638 41.11 24.21 11.61
CA TRP A 638 40.43 24.01 12.90
C TRP A 638 40.56 22.55 13.33
N THR A 639 41.17 22.32 14.49
CA THR A 639 41.36 20.96 15.04
C THR A 639 40.16 20.43 15.84
N GLU A 640 39.07 21.21 15.94
CA GLU A 640 37.84 20.81 16.64
C GLU A 640 36.78 20.30 15.63
N PRO A 641 36.09 19.19 15.91
CA PRO A 641 35.10 18.62 15.00
C PRO A 641 33.94 19.60 14.78
N HIS A 642 33.56 19.80 13.52
CA HIS A 642 32.38 20.57 13.15
C HIS A 642 31.10 19.80 13.53
N PRO A 643 29.97 20.47 13.82
CA PRO A 643 28.69 19.77 13.81
C PRO A 643 28.47 19.21 12.41
N HIS A 644 28.37 17.89 12.31
CA HIS A 644 27.63 17.28 11.23
C HIS A 644 26.17 17.61 11.52
N TRP A 645 25.62 18.57 10.79
CA TRP A 645 24.18 18.81 10.80
C TRP A 645 23.55 17.86 9.81
N ASP A 646 23.44 16.61 10.27
CA ASP A 646 22.79 15.52 9.58
C ASP A 646 21.27 15.74 9.68
N PHE A 647 20.78 16.76 8.96
CA PHE A 647 19.36 17.01 8.84
C PHE A 647 18.75 15.91 7.98
N ALA A 648 17.77 15.19 8.51
CA ALA A 648 17.03 14.20 7.73
C ALA A 648 15.68 14.78 7.30
N TYR A 649 15.33 14.55 6.04
CA TYR A 649 13.99 14.80 5.54
C TYR A 649 13.21 13.49 5.58
N THR A 650 12.04 13.55 6.20
CA THR A 650 11.11 12.43 6.24
C THR A 650 9.73 12.90 5.80
N ALA A 651 9.00 12.03 5.14
CA ALA A 651 7.61 12.24 4.79
C ALA A 651 6.81 11.14 5.48
N GLU A 652 5.65 11.46 6.02
CA GLU A 652 4.76 10.45 6.58
C GLU A 652 3.32 10.79 6.20
N PRO A 653 2.52 9.80 5.81
CA PRO A 653 1.10 10.04 5.67
C PRO A 653 0.49 10.43 7.02
N THR A 654 -0.57 11.25 6.99
CA THR A 654 -1.29 11.60 8.23
C THR A 654 -2.10 10.44 8.79
N GLU A 655 -2.34 9.40 7.99
CA GLU A 655 -3.08 8.18 8.33
C GLU A 655 -2.27 6.93 7.92
N ASP A 656 -2.45 5.82 8.64
CA ASP A 656 -1.60 4.64 8.48
C ASP A 656 -1.85 3.87 7.16
N GLU A 657 -3.05 3.97 6.57
CA GLU A 657 -3.43 3.35 5.28
C GLU A 657 -4.54 4.18 4.60
N TYR A 658 -4.47 4.41 3.28
CA TYR A 658 -5.55 5.08 2.54
C TYR A 658 -6.37 4.05 1.76
N GLN A 659 -7.68 4.07 1.95
CA GLN A 659 -8.59 3.21 1.18
C GLN A 659 -9.12 3.96 -0.05
N LEU A 660 -8.83 3.46 -1.25
CA LEU A 660 -9.54 3.84 -2.47
C LEU A 660 -10.89 3.13 -2.50
N LEU A 661 -11.96 3.87 -2.28
CA LEU A 661 -13.32 3.35 -2.44
C LEU A 661 -13.62 3.11 -3.92
N GLN A 662 -14.11 1.91 -4.27
CA GLN A 662 -14.45 1.55 -5.64
C GLN A 662 -15.54 2.52 -6.16
N GLY A 663 -15.23 3.16 -7.29
CA GLY A 663 -16.05 4.19 -7.95
C GLY A 663 -15.65 5.65 -7.67
N GLY A 664 -14.69 5.90 -6.78
CA GLY A 664 -14.44 7.24 -6.25
C GLY A 664 -13.57 8.18 -7.10
N ALA A 665 -13.84 9.48 -6.96
CA ALA A 665 -12.92 10.57 -7.25
C ALA A 665 -11.56 10.24 -6.62
N PRO A 666 -10.48 10.70 -7.25
CA PRO A 666 -9.15 10.45 -6.74
C PRO A 666 -9.03 10.91 -5.28
N THR A 667 -8.70 9.96 -4.39
CA THR A 667 -8.61 10.15 -2.95
C THR A 667 -7.53 11.17 -2.63
N SER A 668 -7.85 12.13 -1.75
CA SER A 668 -6.86 13.09 -1.29
C SER A 668 -6.01 12.50 -0.18
N ILE A 669 -4.71 12.42 -0.40
CA ILE A 669 -3.71 11.91 0.54
C ILE A 669 -2.99 13.12 1.14
N GLU A 670 -3.06 13.30 2.46
CA GLU A 670 -2.27 14.32 3.16
C GLU A 670 -0.97 13.71 3.68
N VAL A 671 0.16 14.33 3.32
CA VAL A 671 1.49 13.88 3.73
C VAL A 671 2.18 14.99 4.51
N ASP A 672 2.51 14.71 5.76
CA ASP A 672 3.25 15.60 6.65
C ASP A 672 4.75 15.45 6.41
N LEU A 673 5.40 16.58 6.12
CA LEU A 673 6.82 16.62 5.83
C LEU A 673 7.56 17.13 7.04
N CYS A 674 8.56 16.37 7.45
CA CYS A 674 9.27 16.56 8.68
C CYS A 674 10.76 16.79 8.46
N ILE A 675 11.33 17.62 9.34
CA ILE A 675 12.78 17.80 9.47
C ILE A 675 13.19 17.34 10.86
N GLU A 676 14.21 16.51 10.94
CA GLU A 676 14.90 16.16 12.18
C GLU A 676 16.42 16.32 12.03
N ASN A 677 17.14 16.43 13.14
CA ASN A 677 18.57 16.60 13.18
C ASN A 677 19.17 15.89 14.39
N LEU A 678 20.20 15.07 14.17
CA LEU A 678 21.02 14.51 15.25
C LEU A 678 22.11 15.50 15.68
N ILE A 679 21.80 16.37 16.65
CA ILE A 679 22.76 17.38 17.13
C ILE A 679 23.80 16.77 18.07
N ASN A 680 25.09 16.80 17.70
CA ASN A 680 26.18 16.51 18.64
C ASN A 680 26.30 17.66 19.68
N PRO A 681 26.07 17.39 20.98
CA PRO A 681 26.02 18.43 22.02
C PRO A 681 27.36 19.11 22.34
N ASN A 682 28.47 18.70 21.69
CA ASN A 682 29.80 19.31 21.85
C ASN A 682 30.22 20.25 20.69
N SER A 683 29.33 20.56 19.76
CA SER A 683 29.64 21.38 18.58
C SER A 683 29.66 22.90 18.85
N HIS A 684 30.48 23.65 18.11
CA HIS A 684 30.84 25.05 18.42
C HIS A 684 29.99 26.14 17.72
N CYS A 685 29.01 25.77 16.88
CA CYS A 685 28.19 26.72 16.15
C CYS A 685 26.90 27.08 16.93
N GLY A 686 26.80 28.32 17.42
CA GLY A 686 25.59 28.85 18.07
C GLY A 686 24.54 29.35 17.05
N PRO A 687 23.31 29.72 17.49
CA PRO A 687 22.19 30.01 16.58
C PRO A 687 22.43 31.25 15.73
N ALA A 688 22.31 31.12 14.40
CA ALA A 688 22.23 32.27 13.50
C ALA A 688 20.89 33.00 13.62
N LEU A 689 20.85 34.27 13.21
CA LEU A 689 19.63 35.05 13.24
C LEU A 689 18.63 34.63 12.16
N THR A 690 19.09 34.10 11.02
CA THR A 690 18.25 33.67 9.91
C THR A 690 18.59 32.24 9.54
N HIS A 691 17.56 31.43 9.35
CA HIS A 691 17.62 30.05 8.89
C HIS A 691 16.74 29.90 7.66
N ALA A 692 17.00 28.88 6.87
CA ALA A 692 16.18 28.54 5.72
C ALA A 692 16.22 27.03 5.48
N PHE A 693 15.25 26.53 4.74
CA PHE A 693 15.34 25.21 4.13
C PHE A 693 14.69 25.23 2.75
N SER A 694 15.18 24.37 1.87
CA SER A 694 14.57 24.04 0.58
C SER A 694 14.31 22.55 0.51
N MET A 695 13.12 22.19 0.04
CA MET A 695 12.63 20.84 -0.13
C MET A 695 12.08 20.66 -1.53
N ALA A 696 12.35 19.53 -2.14
CA ALA A 696 11.86 19.08 -3.42
C ALA A 696 11.50 17.60 -3.32
N VAL A 697 10.30 17.26 -3.78
CA VAL A 697 9.75 15.89 -3.75
C VAL A 697 9.12 15.57 -5.08
N SER A 698 9.50 14.42 -5.63
CA SER A 698 8.92 13.87 -6.85
C SER A 698 7.94 12.74 -6.54
N HIS A 699 7.09 12.49 -7.52
CA HIS A 699 6.12 11.39 -7.55
C HIS A 699 5.91 10.94 -8.99
N ASP A 700 5.39 9.72 -9.19
CA ASP A 700 4.92 9.31 -10.51
C ASP A 700 3.63 10.09 -10.86
N PRO A 701 3.63 10.94 -11.90
CA PRO A 701 2.46 11.72 -12.28
C PRO A 701 1.31 10.86 -12.83
N ASN A 702 1.58 9.61 -13.19
CA ASN A 702 0.53 8.67 -13.59
C ASN A 702 -0.20 8.11 -12.35
N GLU A 703 0.47 8.00 -11.20
CA GLU A 703 -0.10 7.42 -9.97
C GLU A 703 -0.66 8.48 -9.00
N LEU A 704 0.01 9.62 -8.85
CA LEU A 704 -0.38 10.71 -7.95
C LEU A 704 -0.39 12.05 -8.69
N THR A 705 -1.21 12.98 -8.22
CA THR A 705 -1.24 14.38 -8.65
C THR A 705 -1.19 15.27 -7.42
N VAL A 706 -0.22 16.18 -7.29
CA VAL A 706 -0.21 17.14 -6.17
C VAL A 706 -1.23 18.26 -6.41
N VAL A 707 -2.13 18.46 -5.44
CA VAL A 707 -3.23 19.44 -5.52
C VAL A 707 -3.04 20.64 -4.60
N ASP A 708 -2.35 20.48 -3.48
CA ASP A 708 -2.04 21.58 -2.56
C ASP A 708 -0.70 21.36 -1.82
N LEU A 709 -0.09 22.46 -1.37
CA LEU A 709 1.12 22.46 -0.57
C LEU A 709 1.16 23.71 0.32
N ALA A 710 1.27 23.50 1.62
CA ALA A 710 1.28 24.57 2.61
C ALA A 710 2.31 24.33 3.72
N VAL A 711 2.72 25.39 4.41
CA VAL A 711 3.47 25.27 5.67
C VAL A 711 2.57 24.69 6.76
N ALA A 712 3.12 23.80 7.57
CA ALA A 712 2.38 23.06 8.60
C ALA A 712 3.18 22.95 9.91
N GLY A 713 2.55 22.38 10.95
CA GLY A 713 3.22 22.07 12.22
C GLY A 713 3.90 23.25 12.90
N GLU A 714 5.16 23.07 13.29
CA GLU A 714 5.93 24.08 14.02
C GLU A 714 6.15 25.35 13.18
N MET A 715 6.17 25.24 11.84
CA MET A 715 6.35 26.39 10.95
C MET A 715 5.15 27.33 10.93
N LEU A 716 3.93 26.85 11.22
CA LEU A 716 2.77 27.73 11.44
C LEU A 716 2.94 28.62 12.68
N THR A 717 3.68 28.14 13.67
CA THR A 717 3.95 28.89 14.91
C THR A 717 5.19 29.79 14.81
N ALA A 718 6.12 29.43 13.92
CA ALA A 718 7.34 30.17 13.66
C ALA A 718 7.11 31.48 12.88
N ASP A 719 6.03 31.54 12.10
CA ASP A 719 5.68 32.67 11.22
C ASP A 719 6.83 33.01 10.25
N PRO A 720 7.12 32.14 9.27
CA PRO A 720 8.25 32.32 8.36
C PRO A 720 8.18 33.67 7.62
N ASP A 721 9.33 34.33 7.49
CA ASP A 721 9.43 35.63 6.82
C ASP A 721 9.18 35.52 5.31
N PHE A 722 9.46 34.35 4.72
CA PHE A 722 9.24 34.07 3.31
C PHE A 722 8.95 32.58 3.09
N VAL A 723 7.94 32.31 2.26
CA VAL A 723 7.58 30.97 1.78
C VAL A 723 7.33 31.08 0.28
N SER A 724 7.95 30.19 -0.50
CA SER A 724 7.71 30.06 -1.94
C SER A 724 7.58 28.59 -2.28
N TYR A 725 6.56 28.24 -3.05
CA TYR A 725 6.39 26.89 -3.54
C TYR A 725 5.98 26.84 -5.01
N ARG A 726 6.14 25.66 -5.61
CA ARG A 726 5.79 25.32 -6.98
C ARG A 726 5.25 23.90 -7.03
N LEU A 727 4.18 23.69 -7.78
CA LEU A 727 3.55 22.40 -8.02
C LEU A 727 3.64 22.08 -9.52
N GLU A 728 4.01 20.86 -9.85
CA GLU A 728 4.07 20.33 -11.21
C GLU A 728 3.54 18.90 -11.25
N ASN A 729 2.55 18.65 -12.11
CA ASN A 729 1.86 17.36 -12.18
C ASN A 729 2.07 16.64 -13.51
N ASP A 730 2.78 17.24 -14.45
CA ASP A 730 2.97 16.69 -15.79
C ASP A 730 4.46 16.70 -16.16
N SER A 731 5.08 15.52 -16.12
CA SER A 731 6.49 15.33 -16.48
C SER A 731 6.80 15.67 -17.94
N SER A 732 5.79 15.72 -18.83
CA SER A 732 6.00 16.04 -20.25
C SER A 732 6.30 17.52 -20.50
N ASN A 733 6.12 18.36 -19.49
CA ASN A 733 6.24 19.81 -19.63
C ASN A 733 7.64 20.37 -19.37
N ASN A 734 8.57 19.51 -18.92
CA ASN A 734 9.98 19.83 -18.73
C ASN A 734 10.88 18.82 -19.45
N ASN A 735 12.08 19.25 -19.82
CA ASN A 735 13.04 18.44 -20.59
C ASN A 735 13.68 17.28 -19.79
N MET A 736 13.50 17.22 -18.47
CA MET A 736 14.08 16.16 -17.62
C MET A 736 13.12 15.00 -17.36
N GLY A 737 11.81 15.21 -17.51
CA GLY A 737 10.80 14.20 -17.28
C GLY A 737 10.34 14.08 -15.82
N ASP A 738 10.51 15.14 -15.02
CA ASP A 738 10.22 15.09 -13.58
C ASP A 738 8.82 15.64 -13.28
N ALA A 739 8.08 15.05 -12.33
CA ALA A 739 6.85 15.63 -11.77
C ALA A 739 6.94 15.67 -10.25
N GLY A 740 6.39 16.71 -9.61
CA GLY A 740 6.68 16.98 -8.21
C GLY A 740 6.34 18.38 -7.74
N TRP A 741 6.89 18.73 -6.59
CA TRP A 741 6.80 20.10 -6.09
C TRP A 741 8.10 20.51 -5.41
N SER A 742 8.30 21.82 -5.28
CA SER A 742 9.38 22.40 -4.49
C SER A 742 8.87 23.46 -3.52
N LEU A 743 9.54 23.58 -2.39
CA LEU A 743 9.24 24.48 -1.28
C LEU A 743 10.53 25.13 -0.79
N GLY A 744 10.56 26.45 -0.72
CA GLY A 744 11.63 27.23 -0.10
C GLY A 744 11.09 28.10 1.02
N VAL A 745 11.70 28.01 2.19
CA VAL A 745 11.27 28.72 3.40
C VAL A 745 12.44 29.47 4.02
N ILE A 746 12.25 30.74 4.36
CA ILE A 746 13.20 31.55 5.14
C ILE A 746 12.50 32.05 6.40
N TYR A 747 13.16 31.90 7.54
CA TYR A 747 12.63 32.33 8.83
C TYR A 747 13.73 32.89 9.73
N THR A 748 13.40 33.98 10.43
CA THR A 748 14.33 34.69 11.34
C THR A 748 13.97 34.43 12.80
N LEU A 749 14.99 34.14 13.61
CA LEU A 749 14.84 34.08 15.07
C LEU A 749 14.64 35.49 15.62
N HIS A 750 13.41 35.84 15.99
CA HIS A 750 13.14 37.12 16.64
C HIS A 750 13.72 37.11 18.07
N LEU A 751 14.78 37.86 18.32
CA LEU A 751 15.25 38.16 19.67
C LEU A 751 14.51 39.40 20.20
N PRO A 752 13.58 39.31 21.17
CA PRO A 752 13.13 40.49 21.87
C PRO A 752 14.22 40.94 22.87
N PRO A 753 14.34 42.25 23.14
CA PRO A 753 15.29 42.73 24.12
C PRO A 753 14.83 42.34 25.54
N ALA A 754 15.58 41.42 26.16
CA ALA A 754 15.70 41.19 27.60
C ALA A 754 14.42 40.84 28.40
N MET A 755 13.93 39.60 28.30
CA MET A 755 13.19 38.91 29.36
C MET A 755 13.57 37.42 29.37
N PRO A 756 13.78 36.77 30.53
CA PRO A 756 14.03 35.33 30.59
C PRO A 756 12.70 34.56 30.57
N GLY A 757 12.50 33.78 29.51
CA GLY A 757 11.37 32.84 29.36
C GLY A 757 10.54 33.09 28.10
N SER A 758 10.65 32.15 27.15
CA SER A 758 9.99 32.04 25.84
C SER A 758 10.62 32.86 24.70
N LEU A 759 11.44 32.18 23.90
CA LEU A 759 11.65 32.47 22.47
C LEU A 759 10.89 31.37 21.70
N ASN A 760 10.13 31.74 20.67
CA ASN A 760 9.60 30.80 19.67
C ASN A 760 10.71 30.52 18.65
N THR A 761 11.75 29.80 19.09
CA THR A 761 12.76 29.22 18.21
C THR A 761 12.31 27.82 17.85
N VAL A 762 12.04 27.54 16.57
CA VAL A 762 11.86 26.17 16.10
C VAL A 762 13.24 25.52 16.00
N SER A 763 13.47 24.51 16.83
CA SER A 763 14.62 23.62 16.74
C SER A 763 14.16 22.26 16.21
N PHE A 764 14.99 21.66 15.35
CA PHE A 764 14.75 20.33 14.78
C PHE A 764 15.50 19.24 15.54
N GLU A 765 15.65 19.41 16.87
CA GLU A 765 16.31 18.41 17.74
C GLU A 765 15.57 17.06 17.76
N ASP A 766 14.27 17.08 17.45
CA ASP A 766 13.40 15.92 17.25
C ASP A 766 12.64 16.11 15.92
N LYS A 767 12.04 15.05 15.37
CA LYS A 767 11.14 15.10 14.19
C LYS A 767 10.03 16.13 14.36
N LYS A 768 10.04 17.18 13.52
CA LYS A 768 9.02 18.24 13.48
C LYS A 768 8.42 18.38 12.10
N THR A 769 7.08 18.40 12.03
CA THR A 769 6.34 18.77 10.82
C THR A 769 6.57 20.24 10.47
N VAL A 770 6.92 20.50 9.21
CA VAL A 770 7.21 21.84 8.67
C VAL A 770 6.33 22.21 7.47
N ALA A 771 5.84 21.23 6.74
CA ALA A 771 4.97 21.41 5.58
C ALA A 771 4.00 20.22 5.45
N ARG A 772 2.91 20.44 4.72
CA ARG A 772 1.95 19.41 4.35
C ARG A 772 1.65 19.51 2.86
N ALA A 773 1.81 18.40 2.16
CA ALA A 773 1.42 18.24 0.77
C ALA A 773 0.11 17.46 0.72
N THR A 774 -0.81 17.87 -0.15
CA THR A 774 -2.02 17.12 -0.46
C THR A 774 -1.89 16.57 -1.87
N TYR A 775 -1.84 15.25 -1.98
CA TYR A 775 -1.87 14.53 -3.24
C TYR A 775 -3.27 14.02 -3.53
N GLN A 776 -3.49 13.68 -4.77
CA GLN A 776 -4.73 13.13 -5.30
C GLN A 776 -4.34 11.88 -6.10
N ALA A 777 -4.79 10.70 -5.67
CA ALA A 777 -4.39 9.43 -6.31
C ALA A 777 -5.11 9.20 -7.63
N SER A 778 -4.37 9.02 -8.72
CA SER A 778 -4.92 8.72 -10.04
C SER A 778 -5.51 7.31 -10.08
N CYS A 779 -6.66 7.15 -10.74
CA CYS A 779 -7.22 5.83 -11.03
C CYS A 779 -6.42 5.17 -12.16
N LEU A 780 -5.44 4.35 -11.79
CA LEU A 780 -4.80 3.39 -12.69
C LEU A 780 -5.18 1.98 -12.28
N ASP A 781 -4.86 0.99 -13.11
CA ASP A 781 -5.01 -0.45 -12.84
C ASP A 781 -4.30 -0.85 -11.53
N TRP A 782 -4.99 -0.78 -10.39
CA TRP A 782 -4.50 -1.25 -9.09
C TRP A 782 -5.32 -2.50 -8.72
N PRO A 783 -5.10 -3.65 -9.39
CA PRO A 783 -5.95 -4.84 -9.28
C PRO A 783 -5.98 -5.42 -7.85
N ASP A 784 -4.89 -5.26 -7.11
CA ASP A 784 -4.75 -5.45 -5.68
C ASP A 784 -3.98 -4.22 -5.15
N GLY A 785 -4.27 -3.75 -3.93
CA GLY A 785 -3.76 -2.46 -3.43
C GLY A 785 -2.28 -2.21 -3.75
N GLY A 786 -1.96 -1.01 -4.23
CA GLY A 786 -0.62 -0.64 -4.68
C GLY A 786 0.08 0.31 -3.72
N ASN A 787 1.30 0.71 -4.06
CA ASN A 787 2.12 1.59 -3.24
C ASN A 787 2.73 2.71 -4.10
N ALA A 788 2.34 3.96 -3.84
CA ALA A 788 2.93 5.11 -4.50
C ALA A 788 4.11 5.63 -3.67
N SER A 789 5.27 5.75 -4.31
CA SER A 789 6.51 6.20 -3.67
C SER A 789 6.69 7.71 -3.79
N LEU A 790 7.05 8.36 -2.68
CA LEU A 790 7.50 9.77 -2.68
C LEU A 790 9.02 9.83 -2.48
N GLN A 791 9.70 10.54 -3.37
CA GLN A 791 11.16 10.65 -3.35
C GLN A 791 11.60 12.10 -3.11
N PHE A 792 12.42 12.33 -2.08
CA PHE A 792 13.11 13.62 -1.95
C PHE A 792 14.29 13.62 -2.93
N GLU A 793 14.14 14.34 -4.03
CA GLU A 793 15.21 14.50 -5.02
C GLU A 793 15.28 15.94 -5.51
N GLU A 794 16.43 16.30 -6.10
CA GLU A 794 16.65 17.64 -6.64
C GLU A 794 15.86 17.78 -7.95
N LEU A 795 14.91 18.73 -8.00
CA LEU A 795 13.92 18.79 -9.09
C LEU A 795 14.11 19.95 -10.06
N TRP A 796 13.83 19.67 -11.33
CA TRP A 796 13.73 20.65 -12.41
C TRP A 796 12.27 20.83 -12.87
N LEU A 797 11.58 21.80 -12.28
CA LEU A 797 10.14 21.97 -12.55
C LEU A 797 9.82 22.72 -13.86
N GLU A 798 10.80 23.32 -14.56
CA GLU A 798 10.60 23.95 -15.88
C GLU A 798 11.91 24.01 -16.71
N ASP A 799 11.79 24.09 -18.04
CA ASP A 799 12.88 24.24 -19.02
C ASP A 799 13.86 25.42 -18.81
N SER A 800 13.50 26.38 -17.95
CA SER A 800 14.30 27.57 -17.63
C SER A 800 14.56 27.77 -16.15
N ALA A 801 14.12 26.84 -15.30
CA ALA A 801 14.35 26.87 -13.86
C ALA A 801 15.76 26.37 -13.51
N GLU A 802 16.27 26.79 -12.35
CA GLU A 802 17.46 26.18 -11.74
C GLU A 802 17.02 25.03 -10.84
N MET A 803 17.87 24.01 -10.72
CA MET A 803 17.68 22.87 -9.82
C MET A 803 17.46 23.34 -8.38
N ILE A 804 16.49 22.75 -7.69
CA ILE A 804 16.24 23.04 -6.27
C ILE A 804 16.88 21.96 -5.42
N ASP A 805 18.00 22.31 -4.77
CA ASP A 805 18.71 21.41 -3.86
C ASP A 805 17.93 21.23 -2.55
N ASN A 806 17.93 20.00 -2.03
CA ASN A 806 17.39 19.67 -0.71
C ASN A 806 18.40 20.10 0.37
N LEU A 807 18.19 21.30 0.93
CA LEU A 807 19.18 21.99 1.74
C LEU A 807 18.56 22.54 3.02
N VAL A 808 19.25 22.35 4.15
CA VAL A 808 18.98 23.12 5.35
C VAL A 808 20.09 24.15 5.56
N VAL A 809 19.71 25.42 5.60
CA VAL A 809 20.62 26.53 5.88
C VAL A 809 20.59 26.85 7.36
N ALA A 810 21.69 26.52 8.02
CA ALA A 810 21.97 26.90 9.38
C ALA A 810 23.30 27.66 9.45
N CYS A 811 23.36 28.68 10.30
CA CYS A 811 24.55 29.54 10.42
C CYS A 811 25.04 30.21 9.12
N GLY A 812 24.16 30.38 8.13
CA GLY A 812 24.52 30.95 6.82
C GLY A 812 25.30 30.01 5.92
N VAL A 813 25.40 28.73 6.29
CA VAL A 813 25.99 27.65 5.47
C VAL A 813 24.86 26.67 5.13
N GLY A 814 24.86 26.20 3.89
CA GLY A 814 23.94 25.17 3.42
C GLY A 814 24.47 23.77 3.74
N TYR A 815 23.61 22.90 4.26
CA TYR A 815 23.91 21.50 4.53
C TYR A 815 22.94 20.63 3.73
N PRO A 816 23.44 19.64 2.98
CA PRO A 816 22.57 18.70 2.28
C PRO A 816 21.74 17.93 3.31
N ALA A 817 20.47 17.71 3.00
CA ALA A 817 19.64 16.82 3.80
C ALA A 817 20.03 15.36 3.52
N LEU A 818 20.12 14.54 4.57
CA LEU A 818 20.07 13.10 4.46
C LEU A 818 18.67 12.70 4.00
N VAL A 819 18.61 11.96 2.91
CA VAL A 819 17.38 11.44 2.33
C VAL A 819 17.44 9.93 2.40
N GLU A 820 16.44 9.31 3.02
CA GLU A 820 16.15 7.88 2.82
C GLU A 820 15.18 7.75 1.65
N THR A 821 15.52 6.96 0.62
CA THR A 821 14.65 6.71 -0.53
C THR A 821 14.13 5.28 -0.53
N PRO A 822 12.82 5.05 -0.68
CA PRO A 822 11.74 6.05 -0.68
C PRO A 822 11.47 6.59 0.73
N SER A 823 11.12 7.88 0.82
CA SER A 823 10.99 8.58 2.11
C SER A 823 9.60 8.47 2.74
N ALA A 824 8.61 8.05 1.95
CA ALA A 824 7.28 7.65 2.35
C ALA A 824 6.70 6.74 1.27
N SER A 825 5.89 5.78 1.69
CA SER A 825 5.16 4.89 0.79
C SER A 825 3.68 5.00 1.12
N VAL A 826 2.87 5.44 0.17
CA VAL A 826 1.42 5.56 0.35
C VAL A 826 0.78 4.26 -0.11
N VAL A 827 0.33 3.45 0.84
CA VAL A 827 -0.42 2.23 0.55
C VAL A 827 -1.86 2.60 0.25
N VAL A 828 -2.31 2.15 -0.91
CA VAL A 828 -3.67 2.41 -1.38
C VAL A 828 -4.41 1.08 -1.51
N VAL A 829 -5.42 0.85 -0.67
CA VAL A 829 -6.19 -0.40 -0.65
C VAL A 829 -7.56 -0.24 -1.27
N LYS A 830 -8.05 -1.26 -1.99
CA LYS A 830 -9.40 -1.26 -2.58
C LYS A 830 -10.48 -1.40 -1.50
N GLY A 831 -11.35 -0.41 -1.39
CA GLY A 831 -12.51 -0.38 -0.50
C GLY A 831 -13.82 -0.84 -1.18
N PRO A 832 -14.89 -1.04 -0.39
CA PRO A 832 -16.19 -1.48 -0.90
C PRO A 832 -16.82 -0.44 -1.85
N ALA A 833 -17.68 -0.89 -2.77
CA ALA A 833 -18.39 -0.01 -3.69
C ALA A 833 -19.31 0.96 -2.95
N GLN A 834 -19.18 2.26 -3.24
CA GLN A 834 -19.95 3.34 -2.61
C GLN A 834 -20.68 4.21 -3.65
N PRO A 835 -21.80 4.84 -3.29
CA PRO A 835 -22.52 5.72 -4.20
C PRO A 835 -21.77 7.05 -4.47
N LEU A 836 -21.77 7.48 -5.74
CA LEU A 836 -20.92 8.56 -6.26
C LEU A 836 -21.64 9.90 -6.41
N PHE A 837 -20.96 11.00 -6.09
CA PHE A 837 -21.50 12.35 -6.21
C PHE A 837 -20.42 13.43 -6.40
N ILE A 838 -20.83 14.65 -6.76
CA ILE A 838 -20.01 15.86 -6.67
C ILE A 838 -20.51 16.69 -5.50
N ARG A 839 -19.63 17.05 -4.57
CA ARG A 839 -19.94 17.89 -3.42
C ARG A 839 -20.40 19.28 -3.91
N GLY A 840 -21.61 19.65 -3.49
CA GLY A 840 -22.37 20.80 -3.97
C GLY A 840 -23.27 20.56 -5.18
N ASP A 841 -23.36 19.34 -5.74
CA ASP A 841 -24.38 18.98 -6.74
C ASP A 841 -25.56 18.21 -6.10
N CYS A 842 -26.39 18.96 -5.38
CA CYS A 842 -27.61 18.46 -4.76
C CYS A 842 -28.62 17.86 -5.76
N SER A 843 -28.58 18.29 -7.03
CA SER A 843 -29.50 17.84 -8.07
C SER A 843 -29.06 16.55 -8.77
N GLY A 844 -27.78 16.19 -8.67
CA GLY A 844 -27.19 15.02 -9.35
C GLY A 844 -27.13 15.16 -10.87
N GLN A 845 -26.94 16.39 -11.37
CA GLN A 845 -26.85 16.70 -12.80
C GLN A 845 -25.40 16.87 -13.31
N GLY A 846 -24.40 16.56 -12.48
CA GLY A 846 -22.98 16.62 -12.80
C GLY A 846 -22.40 18.03 -12.79
N THR A 847 -23.11 19.03 -12.22
CA THR A 847 -22.63 20.42 -12.20
C THR A 847 -22.93 21.13 -10.87
N ASN A 848 -21.89 21.60 -10.18
CA ASN A 848 -22.03 22.48 -9.03
C ASN A 848 -22.19 23.95 -9.49
N ASN A 849 -23.34 24.56 -9.21
CA ASN A 849 -23.66 25.92 -9.63
C ASN A 849 -24.65 26.59 -8.68
N ILE A 850 -24.90 27.91 -8.81
CA ILE A 850 -25.76 28.67 -7.88
C ILE A 850 -27.19 28.12 -7.73
N LEU A 851 -27.70 27.36 -8.71
CA LEU A 851 -29.01 26.70 -8.60
C LEU A 851 -29.00 25.59 -7.54
N GLU A 852 -27.86 24.97 -7.29
CA GLU A 852 -27.69 23.91 -6.29
C GLU A 852 -27.81 24.49 -4.87
N ALA A 853 -27.11 25.58 -4.55
CA ALA A 853 -27.33 26.33 -3.31
C ALA A 853 -28.80 26.72 -3.08
N VAL A 854 -29.54 27.06 -4.15
CA VAL A 854 -30.99 27.36 -4.05
C VAL A 854 -31.82 26.10 -3.83
N LEU A 855 -31.47 24.98 -4.47
CA LEU A 855 -32.10 23.68 -4.26
C LEU A 855 -31.92 23.22 -2.82
N MET A 856 -30.72 23.36 -2.28
CA MET A 856 -30.35 23.03 -0.91
C MET A 856 -31.14 23.87 0.12
N LEU A 857 -31.27 25.18 -0.11
CA LEU A 857 -32.15 26.04 0.70
C LEU A 857 -33.62 25.59 0.64
N ASN A 858 -34.10 25.16 -0.52
CA ASN A 858 -35.46 24.63 -0.66
C ASN A 858 -35.62 23.24 -0.03
N HIS A 859 -34.56 22.44 0.04
CA HIS A 859 -34.53 21.19 0.81
C HIS A 859 -34.70 21.47 2.30
N ILE A 860 -33.84 22.33 2.85
CA ILE A 860 -33.81 22.68 4.28
C ILE A 860 -35.13 23.32 4.75
N PHE A 861 -35.71 24.24 3.96
CA PHE A 861 -36.90 24.99 4.40
C PHE A 861 -38.24 24.44 3.90
N SER A 862 -38.25 23.73 2.78
CA SER A 862 -39.49 23.30 2.12
C SER A 862 -39.59 21.79 1.90
N GLY A 863 -38.58 21.01 2.32
CA GLY A 863 -38.56 19.55 2.16
C GLY A 863 -38.51 19.11 0.70
N THR A 864 -37.95 19.93 -0.18
CA THR A 864 -37.76 19.56 -1.59
C THR A 864 -36.77 18.39 -1.65
N PRO A 865 -37.09 17.26 -2.29
CA PRO A 865 -36.16 16.14 -2.37
C PRO A 865 -34.88 16.55 -3.11
N VAL A 866 -33.75 16.04 -2.62
CA VAL A 866 -32.42 16.14 -3.25
C VAL A 866 -31.97 14.75 -3.65
N SER A 867 -31.06 14.67 -4.63
CA SER A 867 -30.63 13.40 -5.22
C SER A 867 -29.67 12.65 -4.29
N CYS A 868 -28.71 13.35 -3.69
CA CYS A 868 -27.88 12.85 -2.62
C CYS A 868 -27.81 13.87 -1.47
N ARG A 869 -27.79 13.39 -0.22
CA ARG A 869 -27.67 14.22 0.97
C ARG A 869 -26.23 14.62 1.27
N ASP A 870 -25.26 13.72 1.05
CA ASP A 870 -23.82 14.01 1.19
C ASP A 870 -23.36 15.06 0.19
N ALA A 871 -23.87 14.98 -1.03
CA ALA A 871 -23.66 16.01 -2.04
C ALA A 871 -24.12 17.41 -1.61
N CYS A 872 -25.04 17.49 -0.64
CA CYS A 872 -25.54 18.75 -0.11
C CYS A 872 -24.82 19.21 1.16
N ASP A 873 -24.04 18.36 1.82
CA ASP A 873 -23.15 18.75 2.92
C ASP A 873 -21.84 19.29 2.33
N VAL A 874 -21.82 20.59 2.01
CA VAL A 874 -20.74 21.16 1.19
C VAL A 874 -19.49 21.43 2.01
N ASN A 875 -19.63 21.57 3.33
CA ASN A 875 -18.51 21.80 4.22
C ASN A 875 -18.11 20.57 5.06
N ASP A 876 -18.71 19.42 4.76
CA ASP A 876 -18.31 18.10 5.23
C ASP A 876 -18.24 18.01 6.76
N ASP A 877 -19.28 18.55 7.43
CA ASP A 877 -19.37 18.52 8.89
C ASP A 877 -20.38 17.51 9.45
N GLY A 878 -20.91 16.65 8.56
CA GLY A 878 -21.91 15.62 8.83
C GLY A 878 -23.29 16.18 9.19
N LEU A 879 -23.55 17.44 8.84
CA LEU A 879 -24.79 18.16 9.16
C LEU A 879 -25.26 19.03 8.00
N LEU A 880 -26.17 18.51 7.18
CA LEU A 880 -26.88 19.33 6.18
C LEU A 880 -27.73 20.47 6.82
N ASN A 881 -27.21 21.69 6.79
CA ASN A 881 -27.77 22.86 7.46
C ASN A 881 -27.56 24.20 6.68
N MET A 882 -27.71 25.35 7.34
CA MET A 882 -27.61 26.67 6.69
C MET A 882 -26.17 27.11 6.38
N VAL A 883 -25.18 26.40 6.91
CA VAL A 883 -23.76 26.67 6.65
C VAL A 883 -23.38 26.20 5.25
N ASP A 884 -23.93 25.06 4.80
CA ASP A 884 -23.66 24.46 3.49
C ASP A 884 -23.96 25.36 2.29
N PRO A 885 -25.19 25.94 2.13
CA PRO A 885 -25.45 26.82 1.00
C PRO A 885 -24.68 28.15 1.10
N VAL A 886 -24.21 28.53 2.30
CA VAL A 886 -23.34 29.71 2.45
C VAL A 886 -21.91 29.37 2.01
N PHE A 887 -21.41 28.19 2.38
CA PHE A 887 -20.11 27.69 1.98
C PHE A 887 -20.02 27.52 0.46
N GLU A 888 -21.02 26.88 -0.16
CA GLU A 888 -21.09 26.71 -1.61
C GLU A 888 -21.09 28.05 -2.35
N LEU A 889 -21.88 29.03 -1.88
CA LEU A 889 -21.89 30.38 -2.48
C LEU A 889 -20.57 31.12 -2.29
N MET A 890 -19.87 30.93 -1.17
CA MET A 890 -18.55 31.53 -0.96
C MET A 890 -17.53 30.94 -1.94
N TYR A 891 -17.55 29.62 -2.15
CA TYR A 891 -16.70 28.94 -3.13
C TYR A 891 -17.01 29.40 -4.57
N LEU A 892 -18.27 29.31 -5.01
CA LEU A 892 -18.70 29.68 -6.38
C LEU A 892 -18.42 31.15 -6.72
N MET A 893 -18.31 32.03 -5.71
CA MET A 893 -17.97 33.44 -5.89
C MET A 893 -16.46 33.73 -5.79
N GLY A 894 -15.62 32.73 -5.55
CA GLY A 894 -14.16 32.87 -5.38
C GLY A 894 -13.77 33.61 -4.10
N LEU A 895 -14.61 33.52 -3.05
CA LEU A 895 -14.45 34.21 -1.77
C LEU A 895 -14.22 33.25 -0.60
N GLY A 896 -14.23 31.93 -0.84
CA GLY A 896 -14.02 30.87 0.15
C GLY A 896 -13.10 29.77 -0.38
N PRO A 897 -12.72 28.82 0.50
CA PRO A 897 -11.92 27.65 0.12
C PRO A 897 -12.70 26.73 -0.84
N VAL A 898 -11.96 25.84 -1.53
CA VAL A 898 -12.55 24.74 -2.29
C VAL A 898 -13.27 23.80 -1.30
N PRO A 899 -14.48 23.29 -1.60
CA PRO A 899 -15.12 22.26 -0.79
C PRO A 899 -14.22 21.03 -0.61
N PRO A 900 -14.29 20.35 0.54
CA PRO A 900 -13.66 19.05 0.72
C PRO A 900 -14.04 18.07 -0.40
N ALA A 901 -13.19 17.08 -0.66
CA ALA A 901 -13.47 16.07 -1.67
C ALA A 901 -14.80 15.33 -1.35
N PRO A 902 -15.60 14.91 -2.35
CA PRO A 902 -15.34 14.96 -3.79
C PRO A 902 -15.78 16.30 -4.44
N SER A 903 -14.86 17.21 -4.77
CA SER A 903 -15.19 18.56 -5.27
C SER A 903 -14.81 18.76 -6.72
N GLY A 904 -15.77 19.12 -7.58
CA GLY A 904 -15.55 19.36 -9.01
C GLY A 904 -15.34 18.09 -9.86
N VAL A 905 -15.16 16.94 -9.22
CA VAL A 905 -15.07 15.59 -9.81
C VAL A 905 -15.99 14.64 -9.03
N CYS A 906 -16.46 13.58 -9.68
CA CYS A 906 -17.36 12.60 -9.07
C CYS A 906 -16.61 11.65 -8.17
N GLY A 907 -17.09 11.43 -6.95
CA GLY A 907 -16.52 10.45 -6.03
C GLY A 907 -17.40 10.04 -4.87
N ALA A 908 -16.89 9.05 -4.11
CA ALA A 908 -17.48 8.61 -2.84
C ALA A 908 -17.12 9.60 -1.72
N ASP A 909 -17.86 9.52 -0.61
CA ASP A 909 -17.59 10.33 0.58
C ASP A 909 -16.31 9.83 1.30
N PRO A 910 -15.24 10.64 1.43
CA PRO A 910 -14.04 10.25 2.15
C PRO A 910 -14.25 10.21 3.68
N THR A 911 -15.27 10.89 4.20
CA THR A 911 -15.54 10.98 5.63
C THR A 911 -16.89 10.35 5.93
N GLU A 912 -16.88 9.06 6.28
CA GLU A 912 -18.12 8.33 6.58
C GLU A 912 -18.91 8.99 7.73
N ASP A 913 -20.18 9.32 7.47
CA ASP A 913 -21.09 9.86 8.47
C ASP A 913 -22.53 9.28 8.37
N ASN A 914 -23.53 9.92 8.97
CA ASN A 914 -24.92 9.40 8.97
C ASN A 914 -25.78 9.95 7.82
N LEU A 915 -25.22 10.81 6.99
CA LEU A 915 -25.74 11.20 5.70
C LEU A 915 -25.26 10.14 4.69
N GLU A 916 -26.15 9.80 3.76
CA GLU A 916 -25.87 8.79 2.75
C GLU A 916 -26.45 9.26 1.40
N CYS A 917 -25.77 8.92 0.31
CA CYS A 917 -26.37 8.84 -1.02
C CYS A 917 -27.08 7.49 -1.20
N ALA A 918 -28.38 7.47 -1.52
CA ALA A 918 -29.10 6.19 -1.73
C ALA A 918 -28.69 5.46 -3.01
N ILE A 919 -28.20 6.20 -4.02
CA ILE A 919 -27.65 5.73 -5.29
C ILE A 919 -26.64 6.77 -5.80
N SER A 920 -25.72 6.37 -6.68
CA SER A 920 -24.86 7.32 -7.41
C SER A 920 -25.70 8.35 -8.17
N ASN A 921 -25.28 9.61 -8.14
CA ASN A 921 -25.93 10.68 -8.88
C ASN A 921 -25.86 10.39 -10.39
N SER A 922 -26.95 10.58 -11.12
CA SER A 922 -27.02 10.29 -12.58
C SER A 922 -26.09 11.14 -13.47
N GLY A 923 -25.48 12.19 -12.92
CA GLY A 923 -24.43 12.98 -13.56
C GLY A 923 -23.01 12.58 -13.12
N CYS A 924 -22.90 11.50 -12.35
CA CYS A 924 -21.67 10.86 -11.95
C CYS A 924 -21.65 9.41 -12.43
N GLU A 925 -20.92 9.20 -13.51
CA GLU A 925 -20.51 7.89 -13.97
C GLU A 925 -19.13 7.59 -13.35
N ASP A 926 -18.90 6.33 -13.02
CA ASP A 926 -17.63 5.84 -12.49
C ASP A 926 -16.55 6.06 -13.55
N ILE A 927 -15.48 6.78 -13.19
CA ILE A 927 -14.33 7.03 -14.09
C ILE A 927 -13.21 6.00 -13.85
N CYS A 928 -13.42 5.10 -12.88
CA CYS A 928 -12.49 4.10 -12.39
C CYS A 928 -13.13 2.71 -12.47
N SER A 929 -14.10 2.55 -13.38
CA SER A 929 -14.80 1.31 -13.61
C SER A 929 -13.85 0.31 -14.26
N PHE A 930 -13.63 -0.77 -13.53
CA PHE A 930 -12.74 -1.85 -13.92
C PHE A 930 -13.36 -2.63 -15.08
N GLU A 931 -12.65 -2.70 -16.21
CA GLU A 931 -13.01 -3.53 -17.36
C GLU A 931 -11.93 -4.60 -17.58
N ASP A 932 -12.26 -5.88 -17.39
CA ASP A 932 -11.36 -6.96 -17.81
C ASP A 932 -11.53 -7.18 -19.31
N CYS A 933 -10.59 -6.61 -20.06
CA CYS A 933 -10.55 -6.56 -21.52
C CYS A 933 -10.45 -7.91 -22.25
N SER A 934 -10.68 -9.03 -21.57
CA SER A 934 -10.51 -10.37 -22.11
C SER A 934 -11.56 -11.41 -21.70
N ASN A 935 -12.56 -11.05 -20.90
CA ASN A 935 -13.52 -12.01 -20.34
C ASN A 935 -14.90 -12.02 -21.03
N GLY A 936 -15.18 -11.06 -21.93
CA GLY A 936 -16.44 -10.97 -22.68
C GLY A 936 -17.64 -10.50 -21.87
N ILE A 937 -17.40 -9.84 -20.74
CA ILE A 937 -18.38 -9.20 -19.86
C ILE A 937 -18.22 -7.69 -20.01
N ASP A 938 -19.28 -6.97 -19.70
CA ASP A 938 -19.35 -5.50 -19.60
C ASP A 938 -19.19 -5.25 -18.09
N ASP A 939 -17.93 -5.26 -17.62
CA ASP A 939 -17.59 -5.21 -16.20
C ASP A 939 -17.78 -3.79 -15.62
N ASP A 940 -17.65 -2.77 -16.46
CA ASP A 940 -17.97 -1.38 -16.13
C ASP A 940 -19.44 -0.99 -16.32
N GLY A 941 -20.21 -1.76 -17.10
CA GLY A 941 -21.64 -1.55 -17.32
C GLY A 941 -21.96 -0.41 -18.28
N ASP A 942 -20.99 0.09 -19.05
CA ASP A 942 -21.15 1.16 -20.04
C ASP A 942 -21.87 0.68 -21.32
N GLY A 943 -21.97 -0.64 -21.50
CA GLY A 943 -22.64 -1.31 -22.61
C GLY A 943 -21.72 -1.74 -23.76
N ALA A 944 -20.42 -1.53 -23.65
CA ALA A 944 -19.38 -2.17 -24.46
C ALA A 944 -18.77 -3.37 -23.70
N VAL A 945 -17.93 -4.14 -24.39
CA VAL A 945 -17.29 -5.34 -23.81
C VAL A 945 -15.91 -5.49 -24.43
N ASP A 946 -14.91 -5.84 -23.61
CA ASP A 946 -13.55 -6.11 -24.06
C ASP A 946 -13.00 -5.04 -25.06
N CYS A 947 -12.48 -5.46 -26.22
CA CYS A 947 -11.91 -4.57 -27.24
C CYS A 947 -12.91 -3.70 -27.99
N ASP A 948 -14.21 -3.92 -27.83
CA ASP A 948 -15.23 -2.99 -28.34
C ASP A 948 -15.42 -1.80 -27.37
N ASP A 949 -14.82 -1.88 -26.17
CA ASP A 949 -14.74 -0.85 -25.15
C ASP A 949 -13.61 0.16 -25.43
N ALA A 950 -13.85 1.43 -25.13
CA ALA A 950 -12.87 2.50 -25.27
C ALA A 950 -11.77 2.45 -24.20
N ASP A 951 -12.08 1.92 -23.02
CA ASP A 951 -11.18 1.85 -21.88
C ASP A 951 -10.18 0.68 -22.04
N CYS A 952 -10.50 -0.29 -22.89
CA CYS A 952 -9.60 -1.38 -23.29
C CYS A 952 -8.62 -1.02 -24.42
N ALA A 953 -8.62 0.21 -24.92
CA ALA A 953 -7.79 0.61 -26.05
C ALA A 953 -6.28 0.64 -25.70
N GLY A 954 -5.50 -0.27 -26.27
CA GLY A 954 -4.04 -0.32 -26.09
C GLY A 954 -3.55 -1.37 -25.09
N THR A 955 -4.46 -2.13 -24.47
CA THR A 955 -4.14 -3.29 -23.64
C THR A 955 -3.63 -4.46 -24.50
N ALA A 956 -2.91 -5.41 -23.89
CA ALA A 956 -2.27 -6.52 -24.62
C ALA A 956 -3.27 -7.40 -25.42
N GLY A 957 -4.56 -7.36 -25.09
CA GLY A 957 -5.66 -8.06 -25.79
C GLY A 957 -6.29 -7.28 -26.95
N CYS A 958 -6.16 -5.94 -26.97
CA CYS A 958 -6.96 -5.04 -27.81
C CYS A 958 -6.09 -3.96 -28.50
N PRO A 959 -5.46 -4.30 -29.64
CA PRO A 959 -4.48 -3.45 -30.34
C PRO A 959 -5.05 -2.38 -31.28
#